data_AF-A0A5C2RR53-F1
#
_entry.id   AF-A0A5C2RR53-F1
#
_cell.length_a   1.000
_cell.length_b   1.000
_cell.length_c   1.000
_cell.angle_alpha   90.00
_cell.angle_beta   90.00
_cell.angle_gamma   90.00
#
_symmetry.space_group_name_H-M   'P 1'
#
loop_
_entity.id
_entity.type
_entity.pdbx_description
1 polymer ?
#
loop_
_entity_poly.entity_id
_entity_poly.type
_entity_poly.pdbx_seq_one_letter_code
_entity_poly.pdbx_strand_id
1 'polypeptide(L)'
;MYEPESAESYVVIYPHPDEAVCGAVALSAAGIKRRMDFIIQQAAKRWPVIPMNPSPLLYRPSGLRIKPDKTLVQRTRQWLKEHLEDDPEDVQFSLLGDIIKDVLPEDRDRRCLDVIIVTPEVVESLDEDEEGELGHVYGKALREREARARSVDKALPSPSMGVESSAGVRSVFKANGHLFHAGRPAGNYGPPVAIFDPALGLLAYRLSHLDDDDLPEIRPDHEECKWAHKFVSRSLDCYDEGSAEDQRIAIKEFLESLDTDIKYRHSKSPDFYVSGCLGAAYGAMTGFPYGVMELKKEAGLGGDASLQAQLSYAKIVSEDTEKYNFSYSARLQAKQVRKASNCPAVVIGVMGDVVEIGIAVYTDGPYSDYVFSSGRMRLGYQQDVQVRRIARAFKAVKLALADLRRLRSQTLPADPPPTRTSRARHVLFPKPVPEPSWQGHMPTVTFTHRMSRAGELFLIGSADHERSSGLYVGTMPILTANLSASASSTGTTEPVEVEVEVIVKFTAEYNEHAHRLLAAAGFAPALHACVPVCGGVKMIVMDRVRGEMAWCVQKRDEPLPLTVYEDVRSAIELLHGEGLVFGDLRPPNVMCVPRGSASGEAPNLGAMLVDFDWVGRADEGRYPVVLNDDLGIWPPGVERGGIMRKDHDLYFLERIQDLCRVVD
;
A
#
# COMPACT_ATOMS: atom_id res chain seq x y z
N MET A 1 43.08 22.25 47.01
CA MET A 1 42.46 21.03 46.45
C MET A 1 41.00 21.36 46.20
N TYR A 2 40.60 21.51 44.94
CA TYR A 2 39.17 21.58 44.60
C TYR A 2 38.65 20.14 44.64
N GLU A 3 37.67 19.86 45.50
CA GLU A 3 36.91 18.61 45.41
C GLU A 3 36.27 18.54 44.02
N PRO A 4 36.30 17.39 43.33
CA PRO A 4 35.61 17.25 42.05
C PRO A 4 34.11 17.47 42.29
N GLU A 5 33.51 18.43 41.57
CA GLU A 5 32.06 18.66 41.61
C GLU A 5 31.33 17.32 41.41
N SER A 6 30.55 16.89 42.41
CA SER A 6 29.81 15.63 42.34
C SER A 6 28.77 15.70 41.22
N ALA A 7 28.90 14.82 40.22
CA ALA A 7 27.89 14.68 39.18
C ALA A 7 26.69 13.89 39.71
N GLU A 8 25.47 14.41 39.55
CA GLU A 8 24.24 13.70 39.86
C GLU A 8 23.75 12.94 38.63
N SER A 9 23.26 11.71 38.82
CA SER A 9 22.75 10.86 37.74
C SER A 9 21.24 10.74 37.77
N TYR A 10 20.57 11.09 36.68
CA TYR A 10 19.11 10.95 36.54
C TYR A 10 18.78 9.82 35.57
N VAL A 11 17.90 8.92 35.96
CA VAL A 11 17.45 7.81 35.11
C VAL A 11 16.26 8.27 34.28
N VAL A 12 16.47 8.30 32.97
CA VAL A 12 15.50 8.75 31.99
C VAL A 12 15.09 7.57 31.14
N ILE A 13 13.81 7.49 30.81
CA ILE A 13 13.28 6.56 29.82
C ILE A 13 12.55 7.32 28.72
N TYR A 14 12.74 6.87 27.49
CA TYR A 14 11.91 7.20 26.34
C TYR A 14 11.24 5.90 25.90
N PRO A 15 9.96 5.66 26.26
CA PRO A 15 9.30 4.37 26.09
C PRO A 15 8.66 4.26 24.68
N HIS A 16 9.43 4.61 23.65
CA HIS A 16 9.01 4.46 22.26
C HIS A 16 8.72 2.99 21.94
N PRO A 17 7.62 2.67 21.26
CA PRO A 17 7.20 1.28 21.01
C PRO A 17 8.23 0.50 20.17
N ASP A 18 8.95 1.15 19.26
CA ASP A 18 9.90 0.47 18.35
C ASP A 18 11.34 0.47 18.85
N GLU A 19 11.73 1.49 19.63
CA GLU A 19 13.13 1.73 20.00
C GLU A 19 13.17 2.46 21.35
N ALA A 20 12.72 1.76 22.39
CA ALA A 20 12.75 2.28 23.74
C ALA A 20 14.18 2.40 24.24
N VAL A 21 14.51 3.54 24.85
CA VAL A 21 15.82 3.75 25.49
C VAL A 21 15.65 4.09 26.96
N CYS A 22 16.49 3.51 27.79
CA CYS A 22 16.54 3.76 29.23
C CYS A 22 17.99 3.86 29.68
N GLY A 23 18.31 4.86 30.49
CA GLY A 23 19.60 4.91 31.15
C GLY A 23 19.82 6.17 31.97
N ALA A 24 20.99 6.26 32.58
CA ALA A 24 21.38 7.38 33.42
C ALA A 24 22.06 8.49 32.62
N VAL A 25 21.64 9.73 32.82
CA VAL A 25 22.30 10.96 32.36
C VAL A 25 22.96 11.63 33.57
N ALA A 26 24.28 11.81 33.52
CA ALA A 26 25.05 12.45 34.60
C ALA A 26 25.21 13.95 34.32
N LEU A 27 24.92 14.80 35.31
CA LEU A 27 24.99 16.26 35.22
C LEU A 27 25.82 16.82 36.38
N SER A 28 26.69 17.80 36.11
CA SER A 28 27.35 18.54 37.19
C SER A 28 26.39 19.50 37.89
N ALA A 29 26.73 19.93 39.10
CA ALA A 29 25.94 20.91 39.86
C ALA A 29 25.73 22.24 39.08
N ALA A 30 26.71 22.65 38.27
CA ALA A 30 26.59 23.79 37.36
C ALA A 30 25.70 23.49 36.13
N GLY A 31 25.65 22.23 35.67
CA GLY A 31 24.80 21.76 34.58
C GLY A 31 23.32 21.66 34.95
N ILE A 32 23.00 21.30 36.20
CA ILE A 32 21.63 21.30 36.75
C ILE A 32 21.02 22.71 36.75
N LYS A 33 21.86 23.76 36.83
CA LYS A 33 21.44 25.18 36.76
C LYS A 33 21.21 25.72 35.34
N ARG A 34 21.76 25.13 34.26
CA ARG A 34 21.62 25.61 32.85
C ARG A 34 20.53 24.87 32.08
N ARG A 35 19.35 24.93 32.67
CA ARG A 35 18.22 24.01 32.49
C ARG A 35 17.80 23.79 31.03
N MET A 36 17.38 22.56 30.77
CA MET A 36 16.45 22.10 29.72
C MET A 36 17.00 21.44 28.49
N ASP A 37 17.44 22.25 27.53
CA ASP A 37 18.02 21.75 26.29
C ASP A 37 19.17 20.82 26.63
N PHE A 38 19.93 21.09 27.69
CA PHE A 38 21.05 20.27 28.05
C PHE A 38 20.67 18.83 28.42
N ILE A 39 19.61 18.57 29.19
CA ILE A 39 19.27 17.18 29.58
C ILE A 39 18.78 16.40 28.37
N ILE A 40 17.83 16.97 27.62
CA ILE A 40 17.31 16.35 26.39
C ILE A 40 18.43 16.24 25.34
N GLN A 41 19.31 17.24 25.20
CA GLN A 41 20.47 17.19 24.30
C GLN A 41 21.50 16.17 24.75
N GLN A 42 21.77 15.99 26.04
CA GLN A 42 22.69 14.95 26.52
C GLN A 42 22.09 13.57 26.32
N ALA A 43 20.79 13.41 26.61
CA ALA A 43 20.06 12.17 26.33
C ALA A 43 20.06 11.87 24.82
N ALA A 44 19.77 12.84 23.96
CA ALA A 44 19.75 12.69 22.50
C ALA A 44 21.15 12.54 21.89
N LYS A 45 22.20 13.15 22.46
CA LYS A 45 23.60 12.89 22.09
C LYS A 45 23.99 11.44 22.36
N ARG A 46 23.50 10.89 23.47
CA ARG A 46 23.75 9.50 23.85
C ARG A 46 22.88 8.52 23.08
N TRP A 47 21.63 8.89 22.81
CA TRP A 47 20.62 8.08 22.14
C TRP A 47 19.93 8.90 21.05
N PRO A 48 20.40 8.80 19.79
CA PRO A 48 19.88 9.58 18.67
C PRO A 48 18.38 9.41 18.37
N VAL A 49 17.74 8.35 18.90
CA VAL A 49 16.31 8.08 18.77
C VAL A 49 15.42 9.09 19.49
N ILE A 50 15.92 9.77 20.53
CA ILE A 50 15.16 10.79 21.25
C ILE A 50 15.08 12.03 20.35
N PRO A 51 13.87 12.41 19.87
CA PRO A 51 13.74 13.55 18.97
C PRO A 51 14.08 14.85 19.69
N MET A 52 14.80 15.74 19.01
CA MET A 52 15.06 17.10 19.51
C MET A 52 13.94 18.10 19.15
N ASN A 53 12.96 17.70 18.34
CA ASN A 53 11.88 18.56 17.85
C ASN A 53 10.65 17.71 17.45
N PRO A 54 9.40 18.13 17.74
CA PRO A 54 8.99 19.21 18.64
C PRO A 54 9.23 18.83 20.11
N SER A 55 9.62 19.77 20.97
CA SER A 55 10.00 19.55 22.37
C SER A 55 9.08 18.52 23.09
N PRO A 56 9.61 17.37 23.54
CA PRO A 56 8.79 16.32 24.14
C PRO A 56 8.22 16.74 25.49
N LEU A 57 7.07 16.18 25.86
CA LEU A 57 6.50 16.31 27.21
C LEU A 57 7.33 15.48 28.19
N LEU A 58 7.44 15.96 29.43
CA LEU A 58 8.20 15.29 30.48
C LEU A 58 7.27 14.96 31.64
N TYR A 59 7.27 13.68 32.02
CA TYR A 59 6.47 13.17 33.12
C TYR A 59 7.38 12.72 34.26
N ARG A 60 6.93 12.98 35.49
CA ARG A 60 7.60 12.55 36.73
C ARG A 60 6.83 11.39 37.33
N PRO A 61 7.27 10.14 37.12
CA PRO A 61 6.54 8.99 37.63
C PRO A 61 6.72 8.83 39.14
N SER A 62 5.61 8.70 39.87
CA SER A 62 5.65 8.36 41.29
C SER A 62 5.75 6.84 41.50
N GLY A 63 6.79 6.38 42.19
CA GLY A 63 6.89 4.98 42.66
C GLY A 63 7.28 3.94 41.59
N LEU A 64 7.59 4.35 40.36
CA LEU A 64 7.95 3.42 39.28
C LEU A 64 9.39 2.89 39.44
N ARG A 65 9.54 1.63 39.89
CA ARG A 65 10.86 0.99 40.11
C ARG A 65 11.61 0.72 38.80
N ILE A 66 12.93 0.95 38.78
CA ILE A 66 13.79 0.66 37.61
C ILE A 66 13.90 -0.86 37.38
N LYS A 67 14.18 -1.62 38.44
CA LYS A 67 14.29 -3.08 38.38
C LYS A 67 12.91 -3.73 38.56
N PRO A 68 12.60 -4.85 37.85
CA PRO A 68 13.44 -5.52 36.86
C PRO A 68 13.39 -4.84 35.49
N ASP A 69 14.57 -4.72 34.86
CA ASP A 69 14.77 -3.98 33.60
C ASP A 69 13.91 -4.51 32.46
N LYS A 70 13.69 -5.84 32.40
CA LYS A 70 12.90 -6.53 31.36
C LYS A 70 11.45 -6.03 31.22
N THR A 71 10.86 -5.49 32.30
CA THR A 71 9.46 -5.05 32.32
C THR A 71 9.34 -3.53 32.42
N LEU A 72 10.47 -2.81 32.49
CA LEU A 72 10.46 -1.38 32.79
C LEU A 72 9.71 -0.58 31.71
N VAL A 73 9.93 -0.89 30.43
CA VAL A 73 9.23 -0.23 29.32
C VAL A 73 7.73 -0.46 29.41
N GLN A 74 7.28 -1.71 29.56
CA GLN A 74 5.87 -2.07 29.68
C GLN A 74 5.22 -1.39 30.89
N ARG A 75 5.87 -1.42 32.07
CA ARG A 75 5.37 -0.75 33.27
C ARG A 75 5.33 0.78 33.13
N THR A 76 6.29 1.36 32.41
CA THR A 76 6.30 2.80 32.12
C THR A 76 5.13 3.19 31.23
N ARG A 77 4.87 2.41 30.17
CA ARG A 77 3.76 2.65 29.25
C ARG A 77 2.40 2.47 29.93
N GLN A 78 2.27 1.46 30.79
CA GLN A 78 1.10 1.28 31.64
C GLN A 78 0.89 2.46 32.59
N TRP A 79 1.96 2.91 33.25
CA TRP A 79 1.90 4.09 34.12
C TRP A 79 1.44 5.33 33.34
N LEU A 80 1.97 5.56 32.13
CA LEU A 80 1.52 6.66 31.28
C LEU A 80 0.02 6.58 31.00
N LYS A 81 -0.50 5.41 30.59
CA LYS A 81 -1.95 5.25 30.35
C LYS A 81 -2.80 5.67 31.54
N GLU A 82 -2.42 5.25 32.73
CA GLU A 82 -3.15 5.52 33.97
C GLU A 82 -3.11 7.00 34.38
N HIS A 83 -2.10 7.75 33.95
CA HIS A 83 -1.81 9.12 34.39
C HIS A 83 -1.83 10.15 33.24
N LEU A 84 -2.38 9.78 32.07
CA LEU A 84 -2.52 10.69 30.93
C LEU A 84 -3.61 11.74 31.16
N GLU A 85 -4.65 11.38 31.91
CA GLU A 85 -5.80 12.23 32.23
C GLU A 85 -5.67 12.96 33.58
N ASP A 86 -4.62 12.64 34.35
CA ASP A 86 -4.30 13.33 35.59
C ASP A 86 -3.99 14.81 35.32
N ASP A 87 -4.15 15.64 36.36
CA ASP A 87 -3.82 17.06 36.28
C ASP A 87 -2.36 17.22 35.80
N PRO A 88 -2.11 17.91 34.67
CA PRO A 88 -0.77 18.14 34.18
C PRO A 88 0.17 18.75 35.23
N GLU A 89 -0.34 19.54 36.18
CA GLU A 89 0.49 20.11 37.25
C GLU A 89 1.02 19.06 38.25
N ASP A 90 0.37 17.89 38.36
CA ASP A 90 0.74 16.82 39.29
C ASP A 90 1.76 15.83 38.70
N VAL A 91 1.63 15.54 37.41
CA VAL A 91 2.36 14.44 36.73
C VAL A 91 3.31 14.92 35.64
N GLN A 92 3.02 16.06 35.01
CA GLN A 92 3.91 16.69 34.05
C GLN A 92 4.72 17.76 34.74
N PHE A 93 5.87 18.07 34.15
CA PHE A 93 6.64 19.21 34.60
C PHE A 93 7.36 19.83 33.42
N SER A 94 7.48 21.14 33.50
CA SER A 94 8.27 21.91 32.57
C SER A 94 9.60 22.21 33.21
N LEU A 95 10.68 21.71 32.63
CA LEU A 95 12.02 22.12 33.05
C LEU A 95 12.27 23.64 32.78
N LEU A 96 11.35 24.37 32.09
CA LEU A 96 11.37 25.81 31.73
C LEU A 96 10.70 26.65 32.82
N GLY A 97 9.57 26.16 33.33
CA GLY A 97 8.69 26.88 34.26
C GLY A 97 8.92 26.50 35.72
N ASP A 98 9.31 25.25 35.97
CA ASP A 98 9.34 24.70 37.33
C ASP A 98 10.72 24.78 37.96
N ILE A 99 10.73 24.87 39.29
CA ILE A 99 11.96 24.78 40.07
C ILE A 99 12.41 23.31 40.04
N ILE A 100 13.40 22.96 39.21
CA ILE A 100 13.93 21.56 39.09
C ILE A 100 14.25 20.92 40.44
N LYS A 101 14.71 21.68 41.45
CA LYS A 101 14.99 21.13 42.79
C LYS A 101 13.72 20.62 43.49
N ASP A 102 12.57 21.16 43.14
CA ASP A 102 11.27 20.81 43.71
C ASP A 102 10.67 19.60 42.96
N VAL A 103 10.95 19.49 41.66
CA VAL A 103 10.45 18.41 40.81
C VAL A 103 11.36 17.16 40.82
N LEU A 104 12.68 17.35 40.85
CA LEU A 104 13.71 16.31 40.86
C LEU A 104 14.67 16.55 42.04
N PRO A 105 14.27 16.23 43.28
CA PRO A 105 15.06 16.56 44.46
C PRO A 105 16.31 15.68 44.61
N GLU A 106 17.30 16.18 45.36
CA GLU A 106 18.60 15.52 45.57
C GLU A 106 18.47 14.23 46.41
N ASP A 107 17.44 14.12 47.26
CA ASP A 107 17.15 13.01 48.19
C ASP A 107 16.17 11.94 47.64
N ARG A 108 15.85 12.00 46.34
CA ARG A 108 14.95 11.05 45.67
C ARG A 108 15.41 9.58 45.79
N ASP A 109 14.45 8.63 45.72
CA ASP A 109 14.76 7.20 45.69
C ASP A 109 15.38 6.80 44.34
N ARG A 110 16.70 6.65 44.31
CA ARG A 110 17.50 6.26 43.14
C ARG A 110 17.17 4.89 42.54
N ARG A 111 16.27 4.13 43.16
CA ARG A 111 15.74 2.86 42.61
C ARG A 111 14.47 3.08 41.77
N CYS A 112 13.95 4.30 41.75
CA CYS A 112 12.79 4.70 40.94
C CYS A 112 13.25 5.47 39.70
N LEU A 113 12.41 5.47 38.68
CA LEU A 113 12.61 6.23 37.46
C LEU A 113 12.42 7.73 37.75
N ASP A 114 13.28 8.58 37.18
CA ASP A 114 13.24 10.03 37.44
C ASP A 114 12.40 10.77 36.40
N VAL A 115 12.54 10.41 35.12
CA VAL A 115 11.92 11.15 34.00
C VAL A 115 11.42 10.19 32.92
N ILE A 116 10.19 10.41 32.45
CA ILE A 116 9.67 9.82 31.22
C ILE A 116 9.61 10.91 30.15
N ILE A 117 10.25 10.65 29.01
CA ILE A 117 10.14 11.48 27.81
C ILE A 117 8.94 10.97 27.00
N VAL A 118 7.97 11.83 26.73
CA VAL A 118 6.72 11.48 26.04
C VAL A 118 6.57 12.34 24.78
N THR A 119 6.42 11.68 23.64
CA THR A 119 6.12 12.30 22.34
C THR A 119 4.70 11.95 21.91
N PRO A 120 4.11 12.67 20.94
CA PRO A 120 2.81 12.29 20.36
C PRO A 120 2.78 10.82 19.89
N GLU A 121 3.87 10.31 19.32
CA GLU A 121 3.99 8.91 18.89
C GLU A 121 3.96 7.91 20.06
N VAL A 122 4.53 8.28 21.21
CA VAL A 122 4.46 7.45 22.42
C VAL A 122 3.02 7.37 22.90
N VAL A 123 2.32 8.50 22.99
CA VAL A 123 0.92 8.56 23.42
C VAL A 123 0.03 7.80 22.46
N GLU A 124 0.16 8.06 21.16
CA GLU A 124 -0.62 7.37 20.13
C GLU A 124 -0.38 5.86 20.14
N SER A 125 0.79 5.38 20.55
CA SER A 125 1.12 3.95 20.54
C SER A 125 0.71 3.19 21.80
N LEU A 126 0.23 3.85 22.86
CA LEU A 126 -0.03 3.17 24.14
C LEU A 126 -1.01 1.99 24.00
N ASP A 127 -2.06 2.13 23.19
CA ASP A 127 -3.06 1.06 23.03
C ASP A 127 -2.54 -0.16 22.24
N GLU A 128 -1.35 -0.09 21.64
CA GLU A 128 -0.74 -1.24 20.93
C GLU A 128 -0.47 -2.41 21.87
N ASP A 129 -0.23 -2.14 23.15
CA ASP A 129 0.05 -3.17 24.15
C ASP A 129 -1.18 -4.04 24.46
N GLU A 130 -2.40 -3.58 24.12
CA GLU A 130 -3.66 -4.33 24.34
C GLU A 130 -3.98 -5.30 23.20
N GLU A 131 -3.56 -4.97 21.97
CA GLU A 131 -3.77 -5.81 20.77
C GLU A 131 -2.67 -6.88 20.57
N GLY A 132 -1.72 -6.97 21.52
CA GLY A 132 -0.65 -7.97 21.51
C GLY A 132 0.34 -7.78 20.34
N GLU A 133 0.92 -8.88 19.87
CA GLU A 133 1.96 -8.87 18.83
C GLU A 133 1.47 -8.27 17.50
N LEU A 134 0.24 -8.59 17.07
CA LEU A 134 -0.38 -8.02 15.87
C LEU A 134 -0.58 -6.51 16.00
N GLY A 135 -1.01 -6.04 17.17
CA GLY A 135 -1.14 -4.61 17.48
C GLY A 135 0.17 -3.84 17.30
N HIS A 136 1.27 -4.41 17.81
CA HIS A 136 2.61 -3.84 17.68
C HIS A 136 3.09 -3.81 16.22
N VAL A 137 2.95 -4.94 15.51
CA VAL A 137 3.37 -5.06 14.10
C VAL A 137 2.61 -4.07 13.20
N TYR A 138 1.29 -3.95 13.35
CA TYR A 138 0.50 -2.97 12.61
C TYR A 138 0.78 -1.53 13.06
N GLY A 139 0.95 -1.29 14.36
CA GLY A 139 1.32 0.01 14.91
C GLY A 139 2.61 0.55 14.32
N LYS A 140 3.64 -0.31 14.26
CA LYS A 140 4.92 -0.01 13.61
C LYS A 140 4.74 0.32 12.13
N ALA A 141 4.00 -0.49 11.38
CA ALA A 141 3.74 -0.25 9.96
C ALA A 141 3.03 1.10 9.71
N LEU A 142 2.08 1.47 10.56
CA LEU A 142 1.40 2.77 10.48
C LEU A 142 2.34 3.94 10.78
N ARG A 143 3.25 3.81 11.77
CA ARG A 143 4.29 4.81 12.03
C ARG A 143 5.26 4.96 10.86
N GLU A 144 5.72 3.85 10.28
CA GLU A 144 6.58 3.85 9.10
C GLU A 144 5.89 4.53 7.91
N ARG A 145 4.61 4.24 7.69
CA ARG A 145 3.79 4.90 6.67
C ARG A 145 3.72 6.42 6.87
N GLU A 146 3.53 6.89 8.11
CA GLU A 146 3.54 8.33 8.40
C GLU A 146 4.93 8.93 8.22
N ALA A 147 6.00 8.25 8.62
CA ALA A 147 7.37 8.69 8.37
C ALA A 147 7.69 8.83 6.86
N ARG A 148 7.13 7.93 6.04
CA ARG A 148 7.21 8.03 4.58
C ARG A 148 6.45 9.23 4.04
N ALA A 149 5.28 9.57 4.60
CA ALA A 149 4.54 10.77 4.18
C ALA A 149 5.40 12.03 4.39
N ARG A 150 6.07 12.15 5.54
CA ARG A 150 7.00 13.26 5.80
C ARG A 150 8.15 13.29 4.80
N SER A 151 8.67 12.12 4.44
CA SER A 151 9.74 11.98 3.45
C SER A 151 9.28 12.43 2.06
N VAL A 152 8.07 12.06 1.64
CA VAL A 152 7.45 12.47 0.37
C VAL A 152 7.25 13.99 0.34
N ASP A 153 6.68 14.56 1.40
CA ASP A 153 6.44 16.00 1.49
C ASP A 153 7.74 16.82 1.46
N LYS A 154 8.79 16.33 2.11
CA LYS A 154 10.10 16.99 2.13
C LYS A 154 10.89 16.82 0.83
N ALA A 155 10.88 15.64 0.23
CA ALA A 155 11.82 15.27 -0.82
C ALA A 155 11.30 15.48 -2.24
N LEU A 156 9.99 15.28 -2.50
CA LEU A 156 9.45 15.54 -3.83
C LEU A 156 9.48 17.04 -4.17
N PRO A 157 9.78 17.42 -5.43
CA PRO A 157 9.65 18.81 -5.85
C PRO A 157 8.19 19.28 -5.77
N SER A 158 7.95 20.58 -5.86
CA SER A 158 6.58 21.07 -6.06
C SER A 158 6.04 20.53 -7.40
N PRO A 159 4.72 20.34 -7.54
CA PRO A 159 4.14 19.68 -8.71
C PRO A 159 4.57 20.31 -10.04
N SER A 160 4.52 21.65 -10.14
CA SER A 160 4.96 22.36 -11.35
C SER A 160 6.44 22.15 -11.65
N MET A 161 7.30 22.28 -10.64
CA MET A 161 8.75 22.09 -10.80
C MET A 161 9.11 20.66 -11.19
N GLY A 162 8.33 19.68 -10.73
CA GLY A 162 8.51 18.26 -11.05
C GLY A 162 8.27 17.92 -12.53
N VAL A 163 7.53 18.75 -13.25
CA VAL A 163 7.17 18.49 -14.67
C VAL A 163 7.69 19.53 -15.65
N GLU A 164 8.10 20.72 -15.19
CA GLU A 164 8.48 21.85 -16.04
C GLU A 164 9.75 21.59 -16.88
N SER A 165 10.63 20.69 -16.43
CA SER A 165 11.90 20.41 -17.12
C SER A 165 12.35 18.96 -16.98
N SER A 166 13.28 18.55 -17.85
CA SER A 166 13.93 17.24 -17.75
C SER A 166 14.71 17.06 -16.43
N ALA A 167 15.17 18.14 -15.81
CA ALA A 167 15.77 18.11 -14.48
C ALA A 167 14.72 17.85 -13.38
N GLY A 168 13.55 18.50 -13.49
CA GLY A 168 12.39 18.26 -12.63
C GLY A 168 11.93 16.81 -12.67
N VAL A 169 11.71 16.27 -13.87
CA VAL A 169 11.28 14.87 -14.07
C VAL A 169 12.32 13.89 -13.54
N ARG A 170 13.63 14.18 -13.70
CA ARG A 170 14.70 13.37 -13.09
C ARG A 170 14.70 13.47 -11.57
N SER A 171 14.41 14.63 -10.99
CA SER A 171 14.27 14.78 -9.54
C SER A 171 13.13 13.92 -9.00
N VAL A 172 11.99 13.86 -9.69
CA VAL A 172 10.86 12.98 -9.31
C VAL A 172 11.27 11.51 -9.40
N PHE A 173 11.67 11.03 -10.57
CA PHE A 173 11.77 9.58 -10.82
C PHE A 173 13.14 8.97 -10.55
N LYS A 174 14.23 9.74 -10.69
CA LYS A 174 15.60 9.22 -10.48
C LYS A 174 16.08 9.47 -9.06
N ALA A 175 15.89 10.69 -8.54
CA ALA A 175 16.32 11.00 -7.18
C ALA A 175 15.32 10.49 -6.12
N ASN A 176 14.02 10.57 -6.41
CA ASN A 176 12.96 10.28 -5.45
C ASN A 176 11.98 9.17 -5.89
N GLY A 177 12.33 8.34 -6.89
CA GLY A 177 11.41 7.33 -7.44
C GLY A 177 10.90 6.31 -6.41
N HIS A 178 11.70 6.02 -5.39
CA HIS A 178 11.33 5.15 -4.27
C HIS A 178 10.24 5.73 -3.34
N LEU A 179 9.87 7.00 -3.53
CA LEU A 179 8.83 7.73 -2.78
C LEU A 179 7.59 8.04 -3.64
N PHE A 180 7.60 7.72 -4.94
CA PHE A 180 6.53 8.09 -5.86
C PHE A 180 6.37 7.04 -6.96
N HIS A 181 5.26 6.29 -6.92
CA HIS A 181 5.07 5.07 -7.69
C HIS A 181 4.03 5.28 -8.80
N ALA A 182 4.50 5.67 -9.98
CA ALA A 182 3.65 6.02 -11.13
C ALA A 182 4.04 5.30 -12.44
N GLY A 183 4.64 4.11 -12.33
CA GLY A 183 5.02 3.28 -13.48
C GLY A 183 6.30 3.70 -14.20
N ARG A 184 7.01 4.73 -13.69
CA ARG A 184 8.26 5.24 -14.27
C ARG A 184 9.32 5.42 -13.18
N PRO A 185 10.59 5.00 -13.38
CA PRO A 185 11.09 4.17 -14.47
C PRO A 185 10.45 2.76 -14.48
N ALA A 186 10.81 1.92 -15.44
CA ALA A 186 10.35 0.53 -15.48
C ALA A 186 10.61 -0.16 -14.13
N GLY A 187 9.63 -0.89 -13.61
CA GLY A 187 9.69 -1.50 -12.28
C GLY A 187 9.17 -0.63 -11.13
N ASN A 188 8.98 0.69 -11.33
CA ASN A 188 8.44 1.58 -10.30
C ASN A 188 6.91 1.58 -10.28
N TYR A 189 6.33 0.42 -9.99
CA TYR A 189 4.88 0.23 -9.89
C TYR A 189 4.54 -0.67 -8.69
N GLY A 190 3.30 -0.57 -8.23
CA GLY A 190 2.70 -1.50 -7.28
C GLY A 190 1.65 -2.37 -7.96
N PRO A 191 0.89 -3.16 -7.19
CA PRO A 191 -0.36 -3.75 -7.66
C PRO A 191 -1.28 -2.67 -8.24
N PRO A 192 -2.16 -3.01 -9.20
CA PRO A 192 -3.05 -2.03 -9.83
C PRO A 192 -3.84 -1.25 -8.79
N VAL A 193 -3.83 0.08 -8.86
CA VAL A 193 -4.49 0.97 -7.89
C VAL A 193 -5.99 0.67 -7.75
N ALA A 194 -6.60 0.19 -8.83
CA ALA A 194 -8.00 -0.23 -8.90
C ALA A 194 -8.42 -1.28 -7.86
N ILE A 195 -7.49 -2.09 -7.33
CA ILE A 195 -7.84 -3.13 -6.34
C ILE A 195 -7.97 -2.61 -4.91
N PHE A 196 -7.57 -1.36 -4.64
CA PHE A 196 -7.50 -0.81 -3.29
C PHE A 196 -8.75 -0.04 -2.85
N ASP A 197 -9.60 0.35 -3.80
CA ASP A 197 -10.86 1.02 -3.49
C ASP A 197 -11.95 0.67 -4.52
N PRO A 198 -13.15 0.26 -4.09
CA PRO A 198 -14.23 -0.11 -5.00
C PRO A 198 -14.64 0.98 -6.00
N ALA A 199 -14.62 2.26 -5.62
CA ALA A 199 -15.00 3.35 -6.52
C ALA A 199 -13.95 3.53 -7.63
N LEU A 200 -12.67 3.43 -7.27
CA LEU A 200 -11.56 3.47 -8.24
C LEU A 200 -11.56 2.23 -9.15
N GLY A 201 -11.85 1.05 -8.60
CA GLY A 201 -12.00 -0.18 -9.38
C GLY A 201 -13.11 -0.06 -10.43
N LEU A 202 -14.32 0.33 -10.01
CA LEU A 202 -15.44 0.54 -10.94
C LEU A 202 -15.15 1.64 -11.97
N LEU A 203 -14.46 2.72 -11.59
CA LEU A 203 -14.01 3.73 -12.54
C LEU A 203 -13.09 3.13 -13.62
N ALA A 204 -12.07 2.37 -13.22
CA ALA A 204 -11.16 1.73 -14.15
C ALA A 204 -11.90 0.77 -15.10
N TYR A 205 -12.83 -0.04 -14.58
CA TYR A 205 -13.67 -0.93 -15.38
C TYR A 205 -14.52 -0.16 -16.40
N ARG A 206 -15.25 0.88 -15.95
CA ARG A 206 -16.09 1.72 -16.84
C ARG A 206 -15.27 2.38 -17.95
N LEU A 207 -14.06 2.83 -17.62
CA LEU A 207 -13.16 3.50 -18.58
C LEU A 207 -12.53 2.55 -19.60
N SER A 208 -12.34 1.27 -19.26
CA SER A 208 -11.89 0.26 -20.23
C SER A 208 -12.99 -0.29 -21.14
N HIS A 209 -14.27 -0.06 -20.77
CA HIS A 209 -15.46 -0.53 -21.50
C HIS A 209 -16.29 0.64 -22.07
N LEU A 210 -15.63 1.77 -22.38
CA LEU A 210 -16.33 2.96 -22.90
C LEU A 210 -16.99 2.72 -24.25
N ASP A 211 -16.45 1.82 -25.05
CA ASP A 211 -16.95 1.53 -26.38
C ASP A 211 -18.00 0.41 -26.39
N ASP A 212 -18.32 -0.16 -25.21
CA ASP A 212 -19.34 -1.20 -25.07
C ASP A 212 -20.73 -0.58 -24.88
N ASP A 213 -21.65 -0.91 -25.79
CA ASP A 213 -23.02 -0.36 -25.75
C ASP A 213 -23.86 -0.87 -24.56
N ASP A 214 -23.38 -1.91 -23.86
CA ASP A 214 -24.08 -2.64 -22.81
C ASP A 214 -23.89 -2.06 -21.39
N LEU A 215 -23.21 -0.92 -21.23
CA LEU A 215 -23.06 -0.23 -19.95
C LEU A 215 -24.03 0.96 -19.83
N PRO A 216 -25.29 0.76 -19.38
CA PRO A 216 -26.29 1.82 -19.30
C PRO A 216 -25.97 2.88 -18.25
N GLU A 217 -25.24 2.53 -17.19
CA GLU A 217 -24.90 3.46 -16.09
C GLU A 217 -24.02 4.63 -16.53
N ILE A 218 -23.17 4.44 -17.54
CA ILE A 218 -22.31 5.48 -18.11
C ILE A 218 -22.88 6.11 -19.37
N ARG A 219 -24.13 5.78 -19.74
CA ARG A 219 -24.81 6.44 -20.86
C ARG A 219 -25.08 7.91 -20.49
N PRO A 220 -24.47 8.88 -21.20
CA PRO A 220 -24.64 10.29 -20.88
C PRO A 220 -26.04 10.76 -21.26
N ASP A 221 -26.60 11.67 -20.46
CA ASP A 221 -27.83 12.38 -20.82
C ASP A 221 -27.59 13.53 -21.81
N HIS A 222 -28.65 14.26 -22.16
CA HIS A 222 -28.59 15.38 -23.11
C HIS A 222 -27.62 16.48 -22.65
N GLU A 223 -27.68 16.89 -21.39
CA GLU A 223 -26.84 17.96 -20.86
C GLU A 223 -25.39 17.47 -20.73
N GLU A 224 -25.16 16.23 -20.29
CA GLU A 224 -23.83 15.64 -20.23
C GLU A 224 -23.17 15.56 -21.62
N CYS A 225 -23.93 15.21 -22.67
CA CYS A 225 -23.43 15.27 -24.06
C CYS A 225 -23.09 16.71 -24.49
N LYS A 226 -23.95 17.67 -24.16
CA LYS A 226 -23.77 19.09 -24.50
C LYS A 226 -22.55 19.68 -23.79
N TRP A 227 -22.35 19.38 -22.50
CA TRP A 227 -21.20 19.83 -21.75
C TRP A 227 -19.91 19.20 -22.26
N ALA A 228 -19.90 17.90 -22.57
CA ALA A 228 -18.77 17.23 -23.19
C ALA A 228 -18.43 17.84 -24.56
N HIS A 229 -19.43 18.13 -25.40
CA HIS A 229 -19.20 18.78 -26.68
C HIS A 229 -18.57 20.18 -26.51
N LYS A 230 -19.11 20.99 -25.60
CA LYS A 230 -18.54 22.31 -25.28
C LYS A 230 -17.11 22.17 -24.77
N PHE A 231 -16.85 21.23 -23.87
CA PHE A 231 -15.51 20.93 -23.37
C PHE A 231 -14.55 20.57 -24.51
N VAL A 232 -14.89 19.61 -25.38
CA VAL A 232 -14.04 19.23 -26.52
C VAL A 232 -13.79 20.43 -27.42
N SER A 233 -14.83 21.20 -27.76
CA SER A 233 -14.67 22.39 -28.61
C SER A 233 -13.73 23.42 -28.00
N ARG A 234 -13.81 23.67 -26.67
CA ARG A 234 -12.94 24.64 -25.99
C ARG A 234 -11.52 24.13 -25.79
N SER A 235 -11.36 22.84 -25.56
CA SER A 235 -10.05 22.21 -25.44
C SER A 235 -9.27 22.20 -26.77
N LEU A 236 -9.96 22.36 -27.91
CA LEU A 236 -9.35 22.50 -29.23
C LEU A 236 -9.01 23.95 -29.63
N ASP A 237 -9.43 24.94 -28.84
CA ASP A 237 -9.04 26.34 -29.05
C ASP A 237 -7.58 26.55 -28.62
N CYS A 238 -6.84 27.43 -29.31
CA CYS A 238 -5.48 27.81 -28.93
C CYS A 238 -5.49 29.07 -28.04
N TYR A 239 -4.79 29.02 -26.91
CA TYR A 239 -4.80 30.07 -25.89
C TYR A 239 -3.43 30.74 -25.75
N ASP A 240 -3.37 32.07 -25.86
CA ASP A 240 -2.15 32.88 -25.68
C ASP A 240 -1.58 32.81 -24.25
N GLU A 241 -0.30 33.14 -24.04
CA GLU A 241 0.40 33.08 -22.75
C GLU A 241 -0.34 33.79 -21.59
N GLY A 242 -1.01 34.92 -21.85
CA GLY A 242 -1.79 35.69 -20.87
C GLY A 242 -3.22 35.18 -20.60
N SER A 243 -3.71 34.19 -21.35
CA SER A 243 -5.13 33.74 -21.37
C SER A 243 -5.39 32.43 -20.62
N ALA A 244 -4.49 32.00 -19.72
CA ALA A 244 -4.69 30.78 -18.94
C ALA A 244 -6.01 30.78 -18.15
N GLU A 245 -6.44 31.98 -17.73
CA GLU A 245 -7.74 32.17 -17.09
C GLU A 245 -8.91 31.98 -18.07
N ASP A 246 -8.75 32.39 -19.32
CA ASP A 246 -9.80 32.29 -20.35
C ASP A 246 -10.08 30.82 -20.70
N GLN A 247 -9.04 29.98 -20.81
CA GLN A 247 -9.21 28.53 -21.01
C GLN A 247 -9.99 27.91 -19.85
N ARG A 248 -9.63 28.26 -18.62
CA ARG A 248 -10.31 27.74 -17.43
C ARG A 248 -11.75 28.21 -17.33
N ILE A 249 -12.02 29.48 -17.57
CA ILE A 249 -13.39 30.04 -17.62
C ILE A 249 -14.20 29.30 -18.69
N ALA A 250 -13.60 29.02 -19.85
CA ALA A 250 -14.29 28.35 -20.96
C ALA A 250 -14.76 26.93 -20.63
N ILE A 251 -14.03 26.21 -19.77
CA ILE A 251 -14.38 24.84 -19.34
C ILE A 251 -14.99 24.76 -17.94
N LYS A 252 -15.15 25.89 -17.23
CA LYS A 252 -15.58 25.93 -15.83
C LYS A 252 -16.92 25.21 -15.60
N GLU A 253 -17.94 25.53 -16.39
CA GLU A 253 -19.28 24.93 -16.27
C GLU A 253 -19.24 23.39 -16.42
N PHE A 254 -18.36 22.89 -17.29
CA PHE A 254 -18.16 21.46 -17.45
C PHE A 254 -17.55 20.84 -16.19
N LEU A 255 -16.55 21.48 -15.59
CA LEU A 255 -15.93 21.00 -14.35
C LEU A 255 -16.92 20.99 -13.17
N GLU A 256 -17.72 22.05 -13.01
CA GLU A 256 -18.77 22.12 -11.97
C GLU A 256 -19.88 21.08 -12.19
N SER A 257 -20.07 20.61 -13.43
CA SER A 257 -21.05 19.56 -13.76
C SER A 257 -20.66 18.16 -13.29
N LEU A 258 -19.36 17.93 -13.05
CA LEU A 258 -18.85 16.64 -12.57
C LEU A 258 -19.14 16.46 -11.08
N ASP A 259 -18.88 17.50 -10.29
CA ASP A 259 -19.07 17.49 -8.85
C ASP A 259 -19.12 18.94 -8.35
N THR A 260 -20.15 19.26 -7.56
CA THR A 260 -20.41 20.61 -7.03
C THR A 260 -19.46 21.03 -5.90
N ASP A 261 -18.80 20.09 -5.23
CA ASP A 261 -17.79 20.32 -4.21
C ASP A 261 -16.43 20.50 -4.89
N ILE A 262 -16.28 21.62 -5.60
CA ILE A 262 -15.08 21.93 -6.37
C ILE A 262 -14.48 23.25 -5.89
N LYS A 263 -13.17 23.25 -5.64
CA LYS A 263 -12.41 24.46 -5.35
C LYS A 263 -11.47 24.79 -6.50
N TYR A 264 -11.64 26.00 -7.02
CA TYR A 264 -10.75 26.63 -7.99
C TYR A 264 -9.75 27.53 -7.27
N ARG A 265 -8.47 27.53 -7.69
CA ARG A 265 -7.52 28.57 -7.29
C ARG A 265 -7.90 29.94 -7.87
N HIS A 266 -8.38 30.86 -7.03
CA HIS A 266 -8.20 32.31 -7.16
C HIS A 266 -8.26 32.97 -5.79
N SER A 267 -7.49 34.04 -5.63
CA SER A 267 -7.27 34.82 -4.41
C SER A 267 -6.24 34.27 -3.43
N LYS A 268 -5.61 35.21 -2.75
CA LYS A 268 -4.75 35.09 -1.58
C LYS A 268 -5.53 34.53 -0.38
N SER A 269 -6.31 33.45 -0.53
CA SER A 269 -7.04 32.85 0.57
C SER A 269 -6.07 32.04 1.43
N PRO A 270 -5.94 32.31 2.74
CA PRO A 270 -5.00 31.62 3.61
C PRO A 270 -5.35 30.14 3.89
N ASP A 271 -6.52 29.67 3.45
CA ASP A 271 -7.17 28.51 4.05
C ASP A 271 -6.80 27.15 3.42
N PHE A 272 -5.99 27.11 2.37
CA PHE A 272 -5.47 25.84 1.83
C PHE A 272 -4.13 26.05 1.11
N TYR A 273 -3.05 25.59 1.73
CA TYR A 273 -1.70 25.67 1.18
C TYR A 273 -1.37 24.41 0.38
N VAL A 274 -2.14 24.11 -0.69
CA VAL A 274 -1.61 23.21 -1.73
C VAL A 274 -0.51 23.98 -2.45
N SER A 275 0.75 23.70 -2.13
CA SER A 275 1.92 24.30 -2.78
C SER A 275 2.04 23.82 -4.23
N GLY A 276 1.31 24.44 -5.16
CA GLY A 276 1.35 24.12 -6.59
C GLY A 276 0.21 24.78 -7.39
N CYS A 277 0.40 24.95 -8.70
CA CYS A 277 -0.55 25.57 -9.62
C CYS A 277 -1.72 24.64 -9.99
N LEU A 278 -2.53 24.22 -9.02
CA LEU A 278 -3.64 23.30 -9.26
C LEU A 278 -4.77 23.92 -10.10
N GLY A 279 -5.21 23.19 -11.14
CA GLY A 279 -6.36 23.54 -11.97
C GLY A 279 -7.70 23.47 -11.22
N ALA A 280 -7.99 22.35 -10.53
CA ALA A 280 -9.13 22.18 -9.63
C ALA A 280 -8.92 21.07 -8.59
N ALA A 281 -9.57 21.19 -7.42
CA ALA A 281 -9.67 20.13 -6.41
C ALA A 281 -11.13 19.81 -6.09
N TYR A 282 -11.54 18.55 -6.22
CA TYR A 282 -12.87 18.06 -5.84
C TYR A 282 -12.84 17.54 -4.40
N GLY A 283 -13.86 17.85 -3.60
CA GLY A 283 -13.94 17.57 -2.16
C GLY A 283 -13.38 18.69 -1.27
N ALA A 284 -12.75 19.70 -1.87
CA ALA A 284 -11.96 20.70 -1.17
C ALA A 284 -12.78 21.85 -0.56
N MET A 285 -14.07 21.98 -0.88
CA MET A 285 -14.94 22.94 -0.19
C MET A 285 -15.44 22.37 1.14
N THR A 286 -15.75 21.07 1.18
CA THR A 286 -16.34 20.43 2.37
C THR A 286 -15.35 19.61 3.20
N GLY A 287 -14.15 19.33 2.68
CA GLY A 287 -13.11 18.63 3.44
C GLY A 287 -11.84 18.35 2.65
N PHE A 288 -11.32 17.13 2.80
CA PHE A 288 -10.12 16.68 2.11
C PHE A 288 -10.43 16.40 0.63
N PRO A 289 -9.51 16.62 -0.33
CA PRO A 289 -9.77 16.38 -1.76
C PRO A 289 -9.81 14.91 -2.18
N TYR A 290 -10.79 14.49 -2.97
CA TYR A 290 -10.92 13.16 -3.61
C TYR A 290 -10.81 13.20 -5.14
N GLY A 291 -10.63 14.39 -5.70
CA GLY A 291 -10.29 14.55 -7.11
C GLY A 291 -9.29 15.69 -7.28
N VAL A 292 -8.30 15.48 -8.14
CA VAL A 292 -7.24 16.46 -8.42
C VAL A 292 -7.16 16.64 -9.93
N MET A 293 -7.27 17.87 -10.41
CA MET A 293 -7.15 18.16 -11.83
C MET A 293 -6.10 19.22 -12.10
N GLU A 294 -5.25 18.95 -13.08
CA GLU A 294 -4.30 19.91 -13.62
C GLU A 294 -4.63 20.25 -15.07
N LEU A 295 -4.51 21.53 -15.40
CA LEU A 295 -4.81 22.08 -16.71
C LEU A 295 -3.55 22.71 -17.31
N LYS A 296 -3.21 22.27 -18.52
CA LYS A 296 -2.17 22.83 -19.38
C LYS A 296 -2.79 23.20 -20.71
N LYS A 297 -2.27 24.27 -21.30
CA LYS A 297 -2.75 24.80 -22.57
C LYS A 297 -2.54 23.81 -23.71
N GLU A 298 -1.37 23.18 -23.72
CA GLU A 298 -0.93 22.28 -24.78
C GLU A 298 -0.11 21.14 -24.19
N ALA A 299 -0.12 20.00 -24.86
CA ALA A 299 0.82 18.93 -24.56
C ALA A 299 2.26 19.38 -24.86
N GLY A 300 3.17 19.24 -23.88
CA GLY A 300 4.60 19.49 -24.05
C GLY A 300 5.11 20.91 -23.71
N LEU A 301 4.24 21.91 -23.57
CA LEU A 301 4.62 23.26 -23.12
C LEU A 301 4.35 23.43 -21.61
N GLY A 302 5.38 23.75 -20.82
CA GLY A 302 5.20 24.03 -19.39
C GLY A 302 4.89 22.79 -18.52
N GLY A 303 5.16 21.59 -19.04
CA GLY A 303 5.12 20.32 -18.30
C GLY A 303 3.86 19.48 -18.52
N ASP A 304 3.98 18.20 -18.18
CA ASP A 304 2.94 17.16 -18.26
C ASP A 304 1.85 17.39 -17.18
N ALA A 305 0.62 17.71 -17.60
CA ALA A 305 -0.50 17.97 -16.69
C ALA A 305 -0.85 16.74 -15.86
N SER A 306 -0.81 15.57 -16.48
CA SER A 306 -1.17 14.32 -15.85
C SER A 306 -0.19 14.02 -14.72
N LEU A 307 1.11 14.01 -15.01
CA LEU A 307 2.15 13.81 -13.99
C LEU A 307 2.07 14.90 -12.91
N GLN A 308 1.77 16.13 -13.29
CA GLN A 308 1.56 17.20 -12.32
C GLN A 308 0.38 16.90 -11.39
N ALA A 309 -0.71 16.31 -11.89
CA ALA A 309 -1.89 15.97 -11.09
C ALA A 309 -1.57 14.87 -10.08
N GLN A 310 -0.78 13.87 -10.48
CA GLN A 310 -0.27 12.84 -9.56
C GLN A 310 0.66 13.42 -8.50
N LEU A 311 1.55 14.36 -8.85
CA LEU A 311 2.41 15.06 -7.88
C LEU A 311 1.60 15.95 -6.93
N SER A 312 0.58 16.65 -7.45
CA SER A 312 -0.34 17.45 -6.66
C SER A 312 -1.09 16.57 -5.66
N TYR A 313 -1.60 15.42 -6.09
CA TYR A 313 -2.16 14.40 -5.21
C TYR A 313 -1.15 13.98 -4.13
N ALA A 314 0.07 13.58 -4.53
CA ALA A 314 1.10 13.13 -3.60
C ALA A 314 1.43 14.21 -2.54
N LYS A 315 1.53 15.48 -2.93
CA LYS A 315 1.75 16.59 -1.99
C LYS A 315 0.56 16.83 -1.06
N ILE A 316 -0.67 16.80 -1.58
CA ILE A 316 -1.88 16.98 -0.77
C ILE A 316 -2.00 15.86 0.28
N VAL A 317 -1.81 14.60 -0.14
CA VAL A 317 -1.92 13.47 0.80
C VAL A 317 -0.76 13.41 1.75
N SER A 318 0.45 13.78 1.35
CA SER A 318 1.63 13.69 2.21
C SER A 318 1.90 14.92 3.07
N GLU A 319 1.10 15.99 2.92
CA GLU A 319 1.28 17.23 3.67
C GLU A 319 1.44 16.95 5.17
N ASP A 320 2.57 17.42 5.71
CA ASP A 320 2.98 17.24 7.09
C ASP A 320 3.56 18.56 7.61
N THR A 321 2.67 19.50 7.96
CA THR A 321 3.10 20.85 8.33
C THR A 321 3.17 21.06 9.85
N GLU A 322 4.37 20.86 10.40
CA GLU A 322 4.86 21.56 11.62
C GLU A 322 5.42 22.97 11.31
N LYS A 323 5.47 23.38 10.03
CA LYS A 323 6.40 24.42 9.58
C LYS A 323 5.93 25.89 9.66
N TYR A 324 4.65 26.20 9.86
CA TYR A 324 4.17 27.60 9.95
C TYR A 324 2.90 27.76 10.82
N ASN A 325 2.77 28.86 11.56
CA ASN A 325 1.61 29.21 12.41
C ASN A 325 0.48 29.92 11.63
N PHE A 326 -0.35 29.22 10.84
CA PHE A 326 -1.56 29.81 10.25
C PHE A 326 -2.65 28.82 9.76
N SER A 327 -3.84 28.88 10.38
CA SER A 327 -5.06 28.09 10.10
C SER A 327 -5.00 26.60 10.50
N TYR A 328 -5.41 26.32 11.74
CA TYR A 328 -5.41 25.01 12.41
C TYR A 328 -6.35 23.96 11.78
N SER A 329 -7.35 24.38 10.97
CA SER A 329 -8.47 23.53 10.55
C SER A 329 -8.23 22.69 9.29
N ALA A 330 -7.44 23.14 8.31
CA ALA A 330 -7.11 22.34 7.12
C ALA A 330 -5.99 21.30 7.41
N ARG A 331 -5.08 21.63 8.34
CA ARG A 331 -3.84 20.87 8.66
C ARG A 331 -4.09 19.52 9.30
N LEU A 332 -5.09 19.45 10.19
CA LEU A 332 -5.49 18.22 10.85
C LEU A 332 -6.11 17.22 9.86
N GLN A 333 -6.69 17.70 8.76
CA GLN A 333 -7.45 16.84 7.84
C GLN A 333 -6.55 15.84 7.09
N ALA A 334 -5.37 16.24 6.58
CA ALA A 334 -4.53 15.31 5.79
C ALA A 334 -4.02 14.12 6.61
N LYS A 335 -3.41 14.37 7.78
CA LYS A 335 -2.92 13.32 8.68
C LYS A 335 -4.08 12.45 9.23
N GLN A 336 -5.20 13.06 9.59
CA GLN A 336 -6.38 12.31 10.07
C GLN A 336 -6.96 11.41 8.97
N VAL A 337 -7.13 11.94 7.75
CA VAL A 337 -7.67 11.18 6.62
C VAL A 337 -6.71 10.06 6.21
N ARG A 338 -5.39 10.33 6.12
CA ARG A 338 -4.40 9.28 5.89
C ARG A 338 -4.50 8.17 6.93
N LYS A 339 -4.64 8.51 8.21
CA LYS A 339 -4.75 7.50 9.28
C LYS A 339 -6.00 6.63 9.16
N ALA A 340 -7.10 7.16 8.61
CA ALA A 340 -8.37 6.46 8.48
C ALA A 340 -8.58 5.78 7.11
N SER A 341 -7.88 6.22 6.07
CA SER A 341 -8.10 5.80 4.68
C SER A 341 -6.79 5.73 3.89
N ASN A 342 -6.78 4.89 2.86
CA ASN A 342 -5.78 4.88 1.80
C ASN A 342 -5.92 6.08 0.83
N CYS A 343 -6.72 7.10 1.15
CA CYS A 343 -6.84 8.36 0.40
C CYS A 343 -7.17 8.20 -1.10
N PRO A 344 -8.18 7.42 -1.48
CA PRO A 344 -8.49 7.19 -2.89
C PRO A 344 -8.89 8.50 -3.56
N ALA A 345 -8.36 8.72 -4.76
CA ALA A 345 -8.62 9.92 -5.55
C ALA A 345 -8.60 9.67 -7.06
N VAL A 346 -9.38 10.46 -7.79
CA VAL A 346 -9.30 10.57 -9.25
C VAL A 346 -8.31 11.68 -9.60
N VAL A 347 -7.35 11.41 -10.49
CA VAL A 347 -6.40 12.42 -11.00
C VAL A 347 -6.65 12.67 -12.48
N ILE A 348 -6.77 13.94 -12.89
CA ILE A 348 -7.13 14.29 -14.27
C ILE A 348 -6.12 15.29 -14.82
N GLY A 349 -5.46 14.93 -15.92
CA GLY A 349 -4.59 15.81 -16.69
C GLY A 349 -5.28 16.27 -17.95
N VAL A 350 -5.39 17.59 -18.15
CA VAL A 350 -5.87 18.18 -19.41
C VAL A 350 -4.71 18.94 -20.05
N MET A 351 -4.36 18.58 -21.28
CA MET A 351 -3.26 19.13 -22.05
C MET A 351 -3.75 19.54 -23.43
N GLY A 352 -4.44 20.67 -23.52
CA GLY A 352 -5.10 21.12 -24.74
C GLY A 352 -6.07 20.05 -25.29
N ASP A 353 -5.73 19.48 -26.44
CA ASP A 353 -6.49 18.45 -27.14
C ASP A 353 -6.37 17.04 -26.53
N VAL A 354 -5.67 16.85 -25.42
CA VAL A 354 -5.51 15.55 -24.74
C VAL A 354 -6.06 15.60 -23.31
N VAL A 355 -6.81 14.56 -22.93
CA VAL A 355 -7.25 14.30 -21.57
C VAL A 355 -6.75 12.92 -21.14
N GLU A 356 -6.16 12.86 -19.96
CA GLU A 356 -5.82 11.61 -19.29
C GLU A 356 -6.50 11.56 -17.93
N ILE A 357 -7.08 10.40 -17.62
CA ILE A 357 -7.74 10.12 -16.35
C ILE A 357 -6.97 8.99 -15.69
N GLY A 358 -6.48 9.27 -14.48
CA GLY A 358 -5.86 8.31 -13.61
C GLY A 358 -6.57 8.17 -12.28
N ILE A 359 -6.09 7.21 -11.51
CA ILE A 359 -6.54 6.89 -10.17
C ILE A 359 -5.32 6.85 -9.24
N ALA A 360 -5.50 7.22 -7.98
CA ALA A 360 -4.41 7.25 -7.01
C ALA A 360 -4.85 6.82 -5.61
N VAL A 361 -3.93 6.19 -4.88
CA VAL A 361 -4.07 5.80 -3.47
C VAL A 361 -2.76 6.04 -2.72
N TYR A 362 -2.84 6.11 -1.39
CA TYR A 362 -1.72 6.24 -0.47
C TYR A 362 -1.74 5.07 0.51
N THR A 363 -0.97 4.03 0.19
CA THR A 363 -0.76 2.85 1.05
C THR A 363 0.56 3.03 1.81
N ASP A 364 1.68 2.45 1.36
CA ASP A 364 3.02 2.67 1.90
C ASP A 364 3.82 3.75 1.13
N GLY A 365 3.12 4.52 0.31
CA GLY A 365 3.57 5.60 -0.55
C GLY A 365 2.43 6.01 -1.50
N PRO A 366 2.58 7.08 -2.29
CA PRO A 366 1.63 7.44 -3.33
C PRO A 366 1.79 6.51 -4.54
N TYR A 367 0.73 5.77 -4.88
CA TYR A 367 0.61 4.95 -6.08
C TYR A 367 -0.44 5.54 -7.00
N SER A 368 -0.16 5.52 -8.31
CA SER A 368 -1.10 6.05 -9.31
C SER A 368 -0.97 5.33 -10.65
N ASP A 369 -2.12 5.08 -11.28
CA ASP A 369 -2.24 4.50 -12.62
C ASP A 369 -3.03 5.42 -13.53
N TYR A 370 -2.66 5.47 -14.83
CA TYR A 370 -3.53 6.05 -15.86
C TYR A 370 -4.39 4.97 -16.48
N VAL A 371 -5.69 5.12 -16.33
CA VAL A 371 -6.68 4.13 -16.76
C VAL A 371 -7.42 4.56 -18.03
N PHE A 372 -7.23 5.81 -18.47
CA PHE A 372 -7.80 6.33 -19.71
C PHE A 372 -6.95 7.43 -20.33
N SER A 373 -6.88 7.41 -21.66
CA SER A 373 -6.42 8.53 -22.49
C SER A 373 -7.42 8.77 -23.60
N SER A 374 -7.74 10.04 -23.85
CA SER A 374 -8.59 10.43 -24.99
C SER A 374 -7.91 10.22 -26.34
N GLY A 375 -6.57 10.09 -26.36
CA GLY A 375 -5.79 10.43 -27.54
C GLY A 375 -5.97 11.92 -27.88
N ARG A 376 -5.60 12.32 -29.11
CA ARG A 376 -5.86 13.69 -29.57
C ARG A 376 -7.34 13.85 -29.95
N MET A 377 -8.02 14.76 -29.27
CA MET A 377 -9.38 15.17 -29.59
C MET A 377 -9.44 15.88 -30.95
N ARG A 378 -10.56 15.75 -31.67
CA ARG A 378 -10.85 16.19 -33.04
C ARG A 378 -12.35 16.26 -33.30
N LEU A 379 -12.85 17.43 -33.66
CA LEU A 379 -14.19 17.58 -34.23
C LEU A 379 -14.16 17.42 -35.76
N GLY A 380 -15.33 17.23 -36.38
CA GLY A 380 -15.49 16.95 -37.81
C GLY A 380 -16.20 15.63 -38.09
N TYR A 381 -15.67 14.81 -39.01
CA TYR A 381 -16.33 13.58 -39.48
C TYR A 381 -16.66 12.56 -38.38
N GLN A 382 -15.85 12.51 -37.31
CA GLN A 382 -16.02 11.57 -36.19
C GLN A 382 -16.48 12.25 -34.89
N GLN A 383 -17.05 13.46 -34.98
CA GLN A 383 -17.41 14.25 -33.80
C GLN A 383 -18.41 13.52 -32.87
N ASP A 384 -19.40 12.80 -33.40
CA ASP A 384 -20.38 12.10 -32.55
C ASP A 384 -19.71 11.02 -31.70
N VAL A 385 -18.90 10.15 -32.34
CA VAL A 385 -18.17 9.08 -31.65
C VAL A 385 -17.24 9.66 -30.59
N GLN A 386 -16.51 10.72 -30.91
CA GLN A 386 -15.56 11.29 -29.98
C GLN A 386 -16.24 12.00 -28.81
N VAL A 387 -17.21 12.87 -29.07
CA VAL A 387 -17.96 13.57 -28.01
C VAL A 387 -18.65 12.55 -27.10
N ARG A 388 -19.25 11.49 -27.67
CA ARG A 388 -19.87 10.41 -26.91
C ARG A 388 -18.88 9.66 -26.03
N ARG A 389 -17.70 9.33 -26.55
CA ARG A 389 -16.63 8.66 -25.79
C ARG A 389 -16.15 9.52 -24.62
N ILE A 390 -15.93 10.82 -24.84
CA ILE A 390 -15.57 11.77 -23.78
C ILE A 390 -16.70 11.93 -22.76
N ALA A 391 -17.96 12.07 -23.21
CA ALA A 391 -19.12 12.18 -22.33
C ALA A 391 -19.27 10.94 -21.43
N ARG A 392 -19.09 9.73 -21.99
CA ARG A 392 -19.10 8.46 -21.22
C ARG A 392 -17.95 8.41 -20.21
N ALA A 393 -16.74 8.81 -20.60
CA ALA A 393 -15.59 8.84 -19.69
C ALA A 393 -15.83 9.77 -18.49
N PHE A 394 -16.35 10.97 -18.74
CA PHE A 394 -16.64 11.92 -17.66
C PHE A 394 -17.90 11.58 -16.87
N LYS A 395 -18.86 10.86 -17.45
CA LYS A 395 -19.95 10.23 -16.69
C LYS A 395 -19.41 9.22 -15.69
N ALA A 396 -18.45 8.38 -16.10
CA ALA A 396 -17.79 7.43 -15.20
C ALA A 396 -17.04 8.16 -14.07
N VAL A 397 -16.31 9.24 -14.38
CA VAL A 397 -15.66 10.10 -13.38
C VAL A 397 -16.67 10.69 -12.40
N LYS A 398 -17.78 11.23 -12.89
CA LYS A 398 -18.86 11.80 -12.06
C LYS A 398 -19.43 10.78 -11.07
N LEU A 399 -19.65 9.54 -11.52
CA LEU A 399 -20.07 8.44 -10.63
C LEU A 399 -19.02 8.13 -9.56
N ALA A 400 -17.75 8.03 -9.96
CA ALA A 400 -16.65 7.75 -9.03
C ALA A 400 -16.46 8.87 -7.98
N LEU A 401 -16.53 10.13 -8.39
CA LEU A 401 -16.48 11.27 -7.47
C LEU A 401 -17.65 11.24 -6.47
N ALA A 402 -18.86 10.90 -6.92
CA ALA A 402 -20.01 10.74 -6.04
C ALA A 402 -19.84 9.60 -5.03
N ASP A 403 -19.30 8.45 -5.47
CA ASP A 403 -19.02 7.31 -4.59
C ASP A 403 -17.94 7.67 -3.55
N LEU A 404 -16.85 8.32 -3.96
CA LEU A 404 -15.78 8.78 -3.06
C LEU A 404 -16.28 9.82 -2.05
N ARG A 405 -17.13 10.75 -2.48
CA ARG A 405 -17.78 11.72 -1.57
C ARG A 405 -18.63 11.01 -0.51
N ARG A 406 -19.44 10.04 -0.93
CA ARG A 406 -20.27 9.25 -0.01
C ARG A 406 -19.41 8.50 1.01
N LEU A 407 -18.36 7.82 0.56
CA LEU A 407 -17.43 7.12 1.45
C LEU A 407 -16.82 8.07 2.49
N ARG A 408 -16.43 9.28 2.08
CA ARG A 408 -15.87 10.29 3.00
C ARG A 408 -16.88 10.85 3.99
N SER A 409 -18.15 11.00 3.58
CA SER A 409 -19.21 11.39 4.50
C SER A 409 -19.56 10.31 5.52
N GLN A 410 -19.29 9.04 5.21
CA GLN A 410 -19.57 7.89 6.07
C GLN A 410 -18.44 7.59 7.06
N THR A 411 -17.23 8.13 6.86
CA THR A 411 -16.09 8.06 7.81
C THR A 411 -16.26 8.88 9.10
N LEU A 412 -17.50 9.22 9.49
CA LEU A 412 -17.81 9.67 10.85
C LEU A 412 -17.28 8.62 11.85
N PRO A 413 -16.79 9.03 13.04
CA PRO A 413 -16.24 8.08 14.00
C PRO A 413 -17.30 7.02 14.32
N ALA A 414 -17.02 5.78 13.94
CA ALA A 414 -17.82 4.64 14.38
C ALA A 414 -17.78 4.60 15.91
N ASP A 415 -18.91 4.25 16.53
CA ASP A 415 -19.00 4.02 17.97
C ASP A 415 -19.29 2.53 18.20
N PRO A 416 -18.36 1.74 18.76
CA PRO A 416 -17.01 2.12 19.19
C PRO A 416 -16.02 2.35 18.03
N PRO A 417 -14.94 3.13 18.24
CA PRO A 417 -13.94 3.39 17.21
C PRO A 417 -13.27 2.08 16.75
N PRO A 418 -12.91 1.97 15.46
CA PRO A 418 -12.28 0.76 14.94
C PRO A 418 -10.93 0.53 15.62
N THR A 419 -10.64 -0.73 15.93
CA THR A 419 -9.34 -1.19 16.46
C THR A 419 -8.20 -0.78 15.52
N ARG A 420 -6.98 -0.67 16.06
CA ARG A 420 -5.80 -0.28 15.28
C ARG A 420 -5.51 -1.30 14.19
N THR A 421 -5.64 -2.59 14.50
CA THR A 421 -5.58 -3.67 13.51
C THR A 421 -6.61 -3.50 12.40
N SER A 422 -7.88 -3.21 12.72
CA SER A 422 -8.92 -2.98 11.70
C SER A 422 -8.59 -1.77 10.81
N ARG A 423 -8.07 -0.70 11.41
CA ARG A 423 -7.66 0.51 10.69
C ARG A 423 -6.47 0.25 9.78
N ALA A 424 -5.45 -0.46 10.28
CA ALA A 424 -4.28 -0.84 9.49
C ALA A 424 -4.67 -1.66 8.26
N ARG A 425 -5.60 -2.62 8.44
CA ARG A 425 -6.12 -3.42 7.32
C ARG A 425 -6.79 -2.55 6.25
N HIS A 426 -7.60 -1.59 6.67
CA HIS A 426 -8.30 -0.68 5.77
C HIS A 426 -7.37 0.23 4.96
N VAL A 427 -6.24 0.67 5.55
CA VAL A 427 -5.35 1.64 4.88
C VAL A 427 -4.20 0.99 4.09
N LEU A 428 -3.85 -0.27 4.37
CA LEU A 428 -2.71 -0.95 3.75
C LEU A 428 -3.09 -1.97 2.68
N PHE A 429 -4.26 -2.63 2.80
CA PHE A 429 -4.58 -3.79 1.97
C PHE A 429 -5.61 -3.51 0.88
N PRO A 430 -5.65 -4.36 -0.16
CA PRO A 430 -6.66 -4.33 -1.19
C PRO A 430 -8.09 -4.43 -0.63
N LYS A 431 -9.03 -3.79 -1.33
CA LYS A 431 -10.47 -3.94 -1.18
C LYS A 431 -11.09 -4.13 -2.58
N PRO A 432 -10.79 -5.26 -3.25
CA PRO A 432 -11.19 -5.46 -4.63
C PRO A 432 -12.71 -5.57 -4.76
N VAL A 433 -13.20 -5.36 -5.97
CA VAL A 433 -14.60 -5.54 -6.37
C VAL A 433 -14.62 -6.39 -7.64
N PRO A 434 -15.51 -7.40 -7.74
CA PRO A 434 -15.58 -8.23 -8.94
C PRO A 434 -15.94 -7.38 -10.16
N GLU A 435 -15.55 -7.83 -11.34
CA GLU A 435 -16.04 -7.22 -12.56
C GLU A 435 -17.58 -7.30 -12.63
N PRO A 436 -18.29 -6.22 -12.98
CA PRO A 436 -19.76 -6.20 -13.05
C PRO A 436 -20.37 -7.29 -13.95
N SER A 437 -19.65 -7.76 -14.97
CA SER A 437 -20.06 -8.84 -15.86
C SER A 437 -19.95 -10.24 -15.25
N TRP A 438 -19.23 -10.39 -14.13
CA TRP A 438 -18.96 -11.68 -13.50
C TRP A 438 -20.08 -12.11 -12.54
N GLN A 439 -20.51 -13.37 -12.66
CA GLN A 439 -21.70 -13.92 -11.98
C GLN A 439 -21.38 -14.87 -10.82
N GLY A 440 -20.12 -14.97 -10.40
CA GLY A 440 -19.71 -15.88 -9.33
C GLY A 440 -19.84 -15.30 -7.92
N HIS A 441 -19.33 -16.05 -6.94
CA HIS A 441 -19.29 -15.63 -5.54
C HIS A 441 -17.89 -15.12 -5.15
N MET A 442 -17.81 -13.85 -4.74
CA MET A 442 -16.56 -13.29 -4.23
C MET A 442 -16.32 -13.78 -2.79
N PRO A 443 -15.19 -14.46 -2.52
CA PRO A 443 -14.88 -14.92 -1.17
C PRO A 443 -14.61 -13.72 -0.24
N THR A 444 -14.99 -13.86 1.03
CA THR A 444 -14.62 -12.89 2.06
C THR A 444 -13.22 -13.22 2.56
N VAL A 445 -12.25 -12.35 2.27
CA VAL A 445 -10.87 -12.50 2.74
C VAL A 445 -10.47 -11.32 3.61
N THR A 446 -9.93 -11.61 4.78
CA THR A 446 -9.33 -10.62 5.67
C THR A 446 -7.82 -10.63 5.48
N PHE A 447 -7.30 -9.66 4.74
CA PHE A 447 -5.85 -9.54 4.51
C PHE A 447 -5.09 -9.26 5.81
N THR A 448 -3.95 -9.94 5.97
CA THR A 448 -3.08 -9.78 7.15
C THR A 448 -1.69 -9.28 6.80
N HIS A 449 -1.10 -9.76 5.71
CA HIS A 449 0.26 -9.41 5.30
C HIS A 449 0.39 -9.32 3.77
N ARG A 450 1.39 -8.57 3.31
CA ARG A 450 1.97 -8.73 1.97
C ARG A 450 3.01 -9.85 2.04
N MET A 451 3.25 -10.50 0.91
CA MET A 451 4.19 -11.62 0.84
C MET A 451 5.17 -11.43 -0.33
N SER A 452 6.45 -11.74 -0.11
CA SER A 452 7.45 -11.77 -1.18
C SER A 452 7.33 -13.06 -1.98
N ARG A 453 7.98 -13.16 -3.15
CA ARG A 453 8.05 -14.42 -3.89
C ARG A 453 8.78 -15.54 -3.14
N ALA A 454 9.61 -15.17 -2.14
CA ALA A 454 10.29 -16.13 -1.28
C ALA A 454 9.43 -16.58 -0.09
N GLY A 455 8.22 -16.04 0.08
CA GLY A 455 7.33 -16.34 1.20
C GLY A 455 7.56 -15.46 2.44
N GLU A 456 8.41 -14.44 2.35
CA GLU A 456 8.66 -13.52 3.46
C GLU A 456 7.47 -12.57 3.64
N LEU A 457 7.04 -12.39 4.88
CA LEU A 457 5.90 -11.54 5.21
C LEU A 457 6.36 -10.12 5.55
N PHE A 458 5.64 -9.14 5.02
CA PHE A 458 5.86 -7.73 5.33
C PHE A 458 4.55 -6.95 5.25
N LEU A 459 4.53 -5.76 5.86
CA LEU A 459 3.39 -4.83 5.76
C LEU A 459 3.70 -3.66 4.83
N ILE A 460 4.93 -3.15 4.91
CA ILE A 460 5.41 -1.98 4.19
C ILE A 460 6.54 -2.45 3.25
N GLY A 461 6.40 -2.22 1.95
CA GLY A 461 7.40 -2.61 0.97
C GLY A 461 8.61 -1.67 1.03
N SER A 462 9.78 -2.19 1.35
CA SER A 462 11.05 -1.45 1.42
C SER A 462 11.81 -1.49 0.10
N ALA A 463 11.77 -2.62 -0.62
CA ALA A 463 12.42 -2.83 -1.91
C ALA A 463 11.42 -2.80 -3.08
N ASP A 464 11.91 -2.57 -4.30
CA ASP A 464 11.07 -2.46 -5.50
C ASP A 464 10.24 -3.73 -5.78
N HIS A 465 10.84 -4.91 -5.56
CA HIS A 465 10.16 -6.20 -5.74
C HIS A 465 9.11 -6.49 -4.66
N GLU A 466 9.25 -5.92 -3.47
CA GLU A 466 8.24 -5.98 -2.41
C GLU A 466 7.06 -5.08 -2.74
N ARG A 467 7.33 -3.85 -3.21
CA ARG A 467 6.30 -2.88 -3.60
C ARG A 467 5.47 -3.35 -4.78
N SER A 468 6.09 -4.01 -5.75
CA SER A 468 5.44 -4.60 -6.92
C SER A 468 4.83 -5.99 -6.65
N SER A 469 4.98 -6.54 -5.44
CA SER A 469 4.38 -7.83 -5.12
C SER A 469 2.85 -7.75 -5.09
N GLY A 470 2.21 -8.60 -5.91
CA GLY A 470 0.78 -8.87 -5.89
C GLY A 470 0.38 -10.08 -5.04
N LEU A 471 1.27 -10.55 -4.15
CA LEU A 471 1.01 -11.68 -3.24
C LEU A 471 0.71 -11.17 -1.83
N TYR A 472 -0.31 -11.77 -1.23
CA TYR A 472 -0.80 -11.44 0.11
C TYR A 472 -1.13 -12.71 0.89
N VAL A 473 -1.17 -12.58 2.21
CA VAL A 473 -1.75 -13.55 3.13
C VAL A 473 -3.04 -12.97 3.69
N GLY A 474 -4.06 -13.82 3.86
CA GLY A 474 -5.28 -13.46 4.56
C GLY A 474 -5.91 -14.63 5.28
N THR A 475 -7.01 -14.38 5.98
CA THR A 475 -7.88 -15.42 6.52
C THR A 475 -9.20 -15.44 5.76
N MET A 476 -9.76 -16.64 5.60
CA MET A 476 -11.05 -16.87 4.93
C MET A 476 -11.88 -17.84 5.77
N PRO A 477 -13.18 -17.57 6.00
CA PRO A 477 -14.06 -18.51 6.67
C PRO A 477 -14.40 -19.69 5.74
N ILE A 478 -14.39 -20.90 6.29
CA ILE A 478 -14.84 -22.13 5.61
C ILE A 478 -15.83 -22.86 6.51
N LEU A 479 -16.94 -23.33 5.92
CA LEU A 479 -17.92 -24.18 6.60
C LEU A 479 -17.43 -25.64 6.62
N THR A 480 -17.20 -26.17 7.81
CA THR A 480 -16.72 -27.55 8.03
C THR A 480 -17.85 -28.59 7.94
N ALA A 481 -18.66 -28.58 6.87
CA ALA A 481 -19.66 -29.63 6.66
C ALA A 481 -19.04 -30.95 6.13
N ASN A 482 -17.78 -30.95 5.67
CA ASN A 482 -17.19 -32.05 4.89
C ASN A 482 -15.88 -32.67 5.45
N LEU A 483 -15.41 -32.28 6.65
CA LEU A 483 -14.17 -32.83 7.21
C LEU A 483 -14.33 -34.14 8.01
N SER A 484 -15.54 -34.71 8.08
CA SER A 484 -15.80 -35.98 8.77
C SER A 484 -16.48 -37.03 7.89
N ALA A 485 -15.89 -37.36 6.73
CA ALA A 485 -16.21 -38.62 6.04
C ALA A 485 -15.39 -39.79 6.61
N SER A 486 -15.34 -39.92 7.94
CA SER A 486 -14.69 -41.04 8.64
C SER A 486 -15.06 -41.02 10.14
N ALA A 487 -16.33 -41.28 10.45
CA ALA A 487 -16.75 -42.05 11.62
C ALA A 487 -18.28 -42.00 11.74
N SER A 488 -18.88 -43.18 11.84
CA SER A 488 -20.25 -43.38 12.24
C SER A 488 -20.53 -42.73 13.61
N SER A 489 -21.46 -41.78 13.67
CA SER A 489 -22.57 -41.79 14.64
C SER A 489 -23.47 -40.58 14.43
N THR A 490 -24.74 -40.82 14.68
CA THR A 490 -25.87 -39.90 14.64
C THR A 490 -25.66 -38.70 15.57
N GLY A 491 -25.47 -37.52 14.98
CA GLY A 491 -25.58 -36.22 15.62
C GLY A 491 -25.65 -35.15 14.53
N THR A 492 -26.71 -34.35 14.52
CA THR A 492 -26.78 -33.12 13.72
C THR A 492 -25.76 -32.13 14.30
N THR A 493 -24.53 -32.19 13.80
CA THR A 493 -23.49 -31.21 14.11
C THR A 493 -23.75 -29.99 13.23
N GLU A 494 -24.17 -28.88 13.84
CA GLU A 494 -24.24 -27.57 13.18
C GLU A 494 -22.87 -27.27 12.53
N PRO A 495 -22.82 -26.77 11.29
CA PRO A 495 -21.57 -26.49 10.60
C PRO A 495 -20.77 -25.43 11.37
N VAL A 496 -19.55 -25.77 11.76
CA VAL A 496 -18.63 -24.82 12.41
C VAL A 496 -17.90 -24.05 11.32
N GLU A 497 -18.01 -22.73 11.36
CA GLU A 497 -17.21 -21.83 10.53
C GLU A 497 -15.81 -21.74 11.12
N VAL A 498 -14.81 -22.18 10.36
CA VAL A 498 -13.39 -22.14 10.76
C VAL A 498 -12.67 -21.15 9.86
N GLU A 499 -11.93 -20.22 10.45
CA GLU A 499 -11.02 -19.37 9.68
C GLU A 499 -9.78 -20.17 9.29
N VAL A 500 -9.47 -20.19 7.99
CA VAL A 500 -8.24 -20.76 7.46
C VAL A 500 -7.35 -19.67 6.90
N GLU A 501 -6.03 -19.90 6.96
CA GLU A 501 -5.06 -19.01 6.35
C GLU A 501 -4.90 -19.33 4.85
N VAL A 502 -4.96 -18.30 4.02
CA VAL A 502 -4.92 -18.40 2.56
C VAL A 502 -3.85 -17.47 1.98
N ILE A 503 -3.35 -17.85 0.80
CA ILE A 503 -2.59 -16.96 -0.07
C ILE A 503 -3.55 -16.33 -1.08
N VAL A 504 -3.42 -15.03 -1.27
CA VAL A 504 -4.10 -14.27 -2.31
C VAL A 504 -3.09 -13.75 -3.32
N LYS A 505 -3.28 -14.07 -4.60
CA LYS A 505 -2.49 -13.55 -5.72
C LYS A 505 -3.37 -12.68 -6.61
N PHE A 506 -2.87 -11.50 -6.97
CA PHE A 506 -3.42 -10.69 -8.07
C PHE A 506 -2.54 -10.84 -9.31
N THR A 507 -3.13 -11.24 -10.43
CA THR A 507 -2.42 -11.41 -11.71
C THR A 507 -3.34 -11.19 -12.89
N ALA A 508 -2.81 -10.78 -14.04
CA ALA A 508 -3.60 -10.53 -15.24
C ALA A 508 -4.21 -11.84 -15.79
N GLU A 509 -3.43 -12.91 -15.83
CA GLU A 509 -3.86 -14.21 -16.35
C GLU A 509 -3.62 -15.34 -15.37
N TYR A 510 -4.52 -16.32 -15.40
CA TYR A 510 -4.47 -17.49 -14.54
C TYR A 510 -5.25 -18.65 -15.13
N ASN A 511 -4.64 -19.83 -15.16
CA ASN A 511 -5.30 -21.04 -15.62
C ASN A 511 -5.93 -21.80 -14.44
N GLU A 512 -7.17 -21.45 -14.11
CA GLU A 512 -7.95 -22.10 -13.05
C GLU A 512 -8.10 -23.60 -13.26
N HIS A 513 -8.32 -24.05 -14.50
CA HIS A 513 -8.55 -25.47 -14.81
C HIS A 513 -7.31 -26.32 -14.51
N ALA A 514 -6.13 -25.88 -14.96
CA ALA A 514 -4.87 -26.55 -14.69
C ALA A 514 -4.55 -26.62 -13.19
N HIS A 515 -4.79 -25.52 -12.47
CA HIS A 515 -4.59 -25.50 -11.02
C HIS A 515 -5.51 -26.49 -10.31
N ARG A 516 -6.82 -26.47 -10.61
CA ARG A 516 -7.78 -27.42 -10.02
C ARG A 516 -7.43 -28.88 -10.33
N LEU A 517 -6.98 -29.16 -11.56
CA LEU A 517 -6.55 -30.49 -11.98
C LEU A 517 -5.39 -31.01 -11.12
N LEU A 518 -4.33 -30.20 -10.95
CA LEU A 518 -3.18 -30.58 -10.14
C LEU A 518 -3.51 -30.62 -8.64
N ALA A 519 -4.34 -29.71 -8.15
CA ALA A 519 -4.76 -29.68 -6.76
C ALA A 519 -5.55 -30.95 -6.38
N ALA A 520 -6.45 -31.41 -7.26
CA ALA A 520 -7.20 -32.66 -7.06
C ALA A 520 -6.29 -33.90 -6.99
N ALA A 521 -5.14 -33.86 -7.66
CA ALA A 521 -4.12 -34.91 -7.64
C ALA A 521 -3.08 -34.74 -6.50
N GLY A 522 -3.17 -33.67 -5.69
CA GLY A 522 -2.23 -33.38 -4.60
C GLY A 522 -0.91 -32.73 -5.05
N PHE A 523 -0.81 -32.27 -6.31
CA PHE A 523 0.38 -31.64 -6.89
C PHE A 523 0.30 -30.10 -6.93
N ALA A 524 -0.71 -29.49 -6.35
CA ALA A 524 -0.82 -28.04 -6.17
C ALA A 524 -1.62 -27.73 -4.90
N PRO A 525 -1.47 -26.52 -4.32
CA PRO A 525 -2.32 -26.07 -3.22
C PRO A 525 -3.80 -26.09 -3.61
N ALA A 526 -4.73 -26.32 -2.66
CA ALA A 526 -6.15 -26.25 -2.99
C ALA A 526 -6.53 -24.83 -3.44
N LEU A 527 -7.30 -24.73 -4.53
CA LEU A 527 -7.80 -23.47 -5.06
C LEU A 527 -9.21 -23.19 -4.54
N HIS A 528 -9.36 -22.11 -3.77
CA HIS A 528 -10.64 -21.68 -3.19
C HIS A 528 -11.43 -20.80 -4.15
N ALA A 529 -10.77 -19.86 -4.82
CA ALA A 529 -11.42 -18.94 -5.74
C ALA A 529 -10.49 -18.42 -6.83
N CYS A 530 -11.08 -18.13 -8.00
CA CYS A 530 -10.47 -17.40 -9.10
C CYS A 530 -11.51 -16.38 -9.57
N VAL A 531 -11.32 -15.10 -9.23
CA VAL A 531 -12.32 -14.05 -9.43
C VAL A 531 -11.74 -12.94 -10.31
N PRO A 532 -12.30 -12.64 -11.50
CA PRO A 532 -11.94 -11.43 -12.22
C PRO A 532 -12.44 -10.22 -11.43
N VAL A 533 -11.51 -9.33 -11.07
CA VAL A 533 -11.78 -8.12 -10.31
C VAL A 533 -11.46 -6.89 -11.15
N CYS A 534 -12.13 -5.79 -10.83
CA CYS A 534 -11.87 -4.53 -11.50
C CYS A 534 -10.39 -4.12 -11.40
N GLY A 535 -9.84 -3.60 -12.50
CA GLY A 535 -8.40 -3.34 -12.64
C GLY A 535 -7.68 -4.29 -13.60
N GLY A 536 -8.41 -5.15 -14.32
CA GLY A 536 -7.85 -6.03 -15.34
C GLY A 536 -7.01 -7.17 -14.76
N VAL A 537 -7.33 -7.62 -13.55
CA VAL A 537 -6.63 -8.70 -12.86
C VAL A 537 -7.61 -9.69 -12.25
N LYS A 538 -7.14 -10.91 -12.02
CA LYS A 538 -7.82 -11.98 -11.31
C LYS A 538 -7.29 -12.04 -9.88
N MET A 539 -8.20 -12.14 -8.91
CA MET A 539 -7.92 -12.48 -7.52
C MET A 539 -7.99 -13.99 -7.35
N ILE A 540 -6.84 -14.60 -7.06
CA ILE A 540 -6.70 -16.05 -6.86
C ILE A 540 -6.53 -16.30 -5.36
N VAL A 541 -7.40 -17.10 -4.77
CA VAL A 541 -7.36 -17.47 -3.35
C VAL A 541 -7.06 -18.96 -3.25
N MET A 542 -5.97 -19.33 -2.60
CA MET A 542 -5.51 -20.72 -2.47
C MET A 542 -4.98 -21.02 -1.06
N ASP A 543 -4.84 -22.30 -0.73
CA ASP A 543 -4.26 -22.74 0.54
C ASP A 543 -2.87 -22.15 0.77
N ARG A 544 -2.59 -21.75 2.02
CA ARG A 544 -1.22 -21.50 2.46
C ARG A 544 -0.56 -22.81 2.87
N VAL A 545 0.28 -23.33 1.99
CA VAL A 545 1.03 -24.57 2.24
C VAL A 545 2.33 -24.28 2.98
N ARG A 546 2.65 -25.11 3.98
CA ARG A 546 3.97 -25.09 4.64
C ARG A 546 4.97 -25.85 3.78
N GLY A 547 5.88 -25.12 3.18
CA GLY A 547 6.93 -25.67 2.34
C GLY A 547 8.03 -24.65 2.12
N GLU A 548 9.05 -25.08 1.39
CA GLU A 548 10.15 -24.23 0.95
C GLU A 548 10.23 -24.23 -0.58
N MET A 549 10.49 -23.08 -1.19
CA MET A 549 10.66 -23.01 -2.65
C MET A 549 11.94 -23.72 -3.08
N ALA A 550 11.88 -24.51 -4.16
CA ALA A 550 13.04 -25.23 -4.70
C ALA A 550 14.18 -24.27 -5.07
N TRP A 551 13.86 -23.03 -5.45
CA TRP A 551 14.83 -21.96 -5.65
C TRP A 551 15.67 -21.61 -4.40
N CYS A 552 15.07 -21.65 -3.20
CA CYS A 552 15.79 -21.40 -1.95
C CYS A 552 16.77 -22.53 -1.65
N VAL A 553 16.36 -23.78 -1.87
CA VAL A 553 17.22 -24.97 -1.75
C VAL A 553 18.38 -24.90 -2.75
N GLN A 554 18.08 -24.59 -4.02
CA GLN A 554 19.09 -24.41 -5.06
C GLN A 554 20.10 -23.31 -4.73
N LYS A 555 19.65 -22.18 -4.16
CA LYS A 555 20.55 -21.10 -3.72
C LYS A 555 21.54 -21.53 -2.63
N ARG A 556 21.20 -22.54 -1.84
CA ARG A 556 22.07 -23.13 -0.82
C ARG A 556 22.97 -24.24 -1.38
N ASP A 557 22.90 -24.52 -2.67
CA ASP A 557 23.63 -25.61 -3.34
C ASP A 557 23.32 -26.99 -2.73
N GLU A 558 22.09 -27.15 -2.22
CA GLU A 558 21.59 -28.39 -1.65
C GLU A 558 20.89 -29.22 -2.75
N PRO A 559 21.13 -30.54 -2.85
CA PRO A 559 20.44 -31.37 -3.82
C PRO A 559 18.96 -31.53 -3.44
N LEU A 560 18.08 -31.46 -4.43
CA LEU A 560 16.67 -31.77 -4.24
C LEU A 560 16.46 -33.28 -4.09
N PRO A 561 15.58 -33.75 -3.18
CA PRO A 561 15.23 -35.17 -3.11
C PRO A 561 14.59 -35.65 -4.42
N LEU A 562 14.91 -36.88 -4.84
CA LEU A 562 14.36 -37.47 -6.07
C LEU A 562 12.82 -37.50 -6.10
N THR A 563 12.21 -37.63 -4.93
CA THR A 563 10.75 -37.58 -4.73
C THR A 563 10.13 -36.25 -5.16
N VAL A 564 10.86 -35.14 -5.08
CA VAL A 564 10.43 -33.84 -5.61
C VAL A 564 10.32 -33.91 -7.13
N TYR A 565 11.34 -34.46 -7.81
CA TYR A 565 11.31 -34.65 -9.27
C TYR A 565 10.18 -35.59 -9.71
N GLU A 566 9.95 -36.69 -8.98
CA GLU A 566 8.88 -37.64 -9.29
C GLU A 566 7.49 -37.00 -9.26
N ASP A 567 7.24 -36.12 -8.29
CA ASP A 567 5.99 -35.37 -8.18
C ASP A 567 5.83 -34.34 -9.30
N VAL A 568 6.90 -33.59 -9.59
CA VAL A 568 6.90 -32.62 -10.70
C VAL A 568 6.65 -33.35 -12.03
N ARG A 569 7.31 -34.47 -12.28
CA ARG A 569 7.10 -35.29 -13.48
C ARG A 569 5.64 -35.75 -13.59
N SER A 570 5.08 -36.26 -12.50
CA SER A 570 3.68 -36.73 -12.47
C SER A 570 2.69 -35.60 -12.74
N ALA A 571 2.95 -34.40 -12.20
CA ALA A 571 2.16 -33.20 -12.46
C ALA A 571 2.21 -32.78 -13.94
N ILE A 572 3.39 -32.78 -14.57
CA ILE A 572 3.54 -32.45 -15.98
C ILE A 572 2.89 -33.50 -16.88
N GLU A 573 3.05 -34.79 -16.59
CA GLU A 573 2.38 -35.88 -17.32
C GLU A 573 0.85 -35.70 -17.27
N LEU A 574 0.30 -35.31 -16.13
CA LEU A 574 -1.13 -35.04 -15.96
C LEU A 574 -1.60 -33.85 -16.81
N LEU A 575 -0.87 -32.72 -16.79
CA LEU A 575 -1.18 -31.56 -17.64
C LEU A 575 -1.11 -31.90 -19.13
N HIS A 576 -0.07 -32.63 -19.54
CA HIS A 576 0.12 -33.04 -20.93
C HIS A 576 -0.99 -33.98 -21.39
N GLY A 577 -1.49 -34.85 -20.51
CA GLY A 577 -2.65 -35.70 -20.76
C GLY A 577 -3.90 -34.92 -21.16
N GLU A 578 -4.11 -33.75 -20.55
CA GLU A 578 -5.21 -32.82 -20.85
C GLU A 578 -4.89 -31.81 -21.98
N GLY A 579 -3.73 -31.98 -22.64
CA GLY A 579 -3.30 -31.08 -23.72
C GLY A 579 -2.88 -29.70 -23.23
N LEU A 580 -2.42 -29.58 -21.98
CA LEU A 580 -1.91 -28.35 -21.39
C LEU A 580 -0.38 -28.38 -21.31
N VAL A 581 0.24 -27.21 -21.38
CA VAL A 581 1.69 -26.97 -21.21
C VAL A 581 1.86 -25.98 -20.07
N PHE A 582 2.66 -26.32 -19.06
CA PHE A 582 2.89 -25.46 -17.90
C PHE A 582 3.65 -24.19 -18.29
N GLY A 583 4.68 -24.34 -19.13
CA GLY A 583 5.41 -23.25 -19.78
C GLY A 583 6.47 -22.57 -18.92
N ASP A 584 6.21 -22.43 -17.62
CA ASP A 584 7.12 -21.76 -16.69
C ASP A 584 7.68 -22.69 -15.61
N LEU A 585 8.05 -23.92 -16.00
CA LEU A 585 8.51 -24.94 -15.05
C LEU A 585 9.94 -24.64 -14.58
N ARG A 586 10.07 -23.86 -13.50
CA ARG A 586 11.35 -23.42 -12.95
C ARG A 586 11.37 -23.54 -11.43
N PRO A 587 12.55 -23.56 -10.79
CA PRO A 587 12.66 -23.67 -9.33
C PRO A 587 11.83 -22.64 -8.53
N PRO A 588 11.62 -21.39 -9.00
CA PRO A 588 10.71 -20.45 -8.33
C PRO A 588 9.21 -20.81 -8.39
N ASN A 589 8.81 -21.82 -9.17
CA ASN A 589 7.42 -22.28 -9.31
C ASN A 589 7.23 -23.73 -8.79
N VAL A 590 8.26 -24.29 -8.14
CA VAL A 590 8.23 -25.60 -7.48
C VAL A 590 8.41 -25.40 -5.97
N MET A 591 7.45 -25.89 -5.18
CA MET A 591 7.48 -25.85 -3.73
C MET A 591 7.73 -27.25 -3.17
N CYS A 592 8.80 -27.39 -2.38
CA CYS A 592 9.13 -28.60 -1.64
C CYS A 592 8.28 -28.67 -0.37
N VAL A 593 7.50 -29.73 -0.21
CA VAL A 593 6.53 -29.89 0.88
C VAL A 593 6.79 -31.15 1.70
N PRO A 594 6.66 -31.12 3.03
CA PRO A 594 6.80 -32.34 3.84
C PRO A 594 5.71 -33.37 3.49
N ARG A 595 6.12 -34.62 3.28
CA ARG A 595 5.25 -35.80 3.30
C ARG A 595 5.24 -36.37 4.72
N GLY A 596 4.12 -36.99 5.10
CA GLY A 596 4.04 -37.71 6.37
C GLY A 596 5.19 -38.71 6.48
N SER A 597 6.02 -38.57 7.52
CA SER A 597 7.10 -39.51 7.81
C SER A 597 6.58 -40.60 8.73
N ALA A 598 6.96 -41.86 8.49
CA ALA A 598 6.87 -42.87 9.54
C ALA A 598 7.81 -42.44 10.67
N SER A 599 7.34 -42.56 11.92
CA SER A 599 7.99 -42.00 13.12
C SER A 599 9.51 -42.27 13.17
N GLY A 600 10.32 -41.21 13.10
CA GLY A 600 11.76 -41.23 13.40
C GLY A 600 12.70 -40.87 12.25
N GLU A 601 12.24 -40.80 11.00
CA GLU A 601 13.06 -40.40 9.84
C GLU A 601 12.84 -38.92 9.47
N ALA A 602 13.87 -38.29 8.87
CA ALA A 602 13.76 -36.95 8.29
C ALA A 602 12.53 -36.90 7.35
N PRO A 603 11.74 -35.81 7.36
CA PRO A 603 10.52 -35.74 6.56
C PRO A 603 10.85 -35.95 5.09
N ASN A 604 10.28 -36.99 4.48
CA ASN A 604 10.36 -37.19 3.04
C ASN A 604 9.72 -35.97 2.36
N LEU A 605 10.41 -35.32 1.41
CA LEU A 605 9.87 -34.14 0.74
C LEU A 605 9.19 -34.55 -0.57
N GLY A 606 7.99 -34.02 -0.83
CA GLY A 606 7.34 -34.05 -2.13
C GLY A 606 7.38 -32.68 -2.80
N ALA A 607 6.67 -32.53 -3.92
CA ALA A 607 6.55 -31.25 -4.62
C ALA A 607 5.09 -30.84 -4.88
N MET A 608 4.87 -29.54 -4.86
CA MET A 608 3.69 -28.91 -5.44
C MET A 608 4.12 -27.85 -6.45
N LEU A 609 3.38 -27.73 -7.55
CA LEU A 609 3.51 -26.63 -8.50
C LEU A 609 2.67 -25.43 -8.07
N VAL A 610 3.22 -24.24 -8.27
CA VAL A 610 2.56 -22.96 -8.03
C VAL A 610 2.78 -22.04 -9.24
N ASP A 611 2.05 -20.93 -9.30
CA ASP A 611 2.13 -19.95 -10.40
C ASP A 611 1.64 -20.49 -11.77
N PHE A 612 0.32 -20.53 -11.93
CA PHE A 612 -0.37 -21.03 -13.13
C PHE A 612 -0.66 -19.93 -14.16
N ASP A 613 0.06 -18.81 -14.11
CA ASP A 613 -0.24 -17.63 -14.93
C ASP A 613 0.01 -17.88 -16.42
N TRP A 614 0.94 -18.79 -16.75
CA TRP A 614 1.41 -19.02 -18.12
C TRP A 614 0.83 -20.27 -18.76
N VAL A 615 0.12 -21.12 -18.00
CA VAL A 615 -0.32 -22.42 -18.50
C VAL A 615 -1.27 -22.24 -19.70
N GLY A 616 -0.89 -22.84 -20.82
CA GLY A 616 -1.60 -22.72 -22.09
C GLY A 616 -1.94 -24.08 -22.71
N ARG A 617 -2.81 -24.08 -23.71
CA ARG A 617 -3.06 -25.26 -24.55
C ARG A 617 -1.81 -25.59 -25.37
N ALA A 618 -1.45 -26.87 -25.46
CA ALA A 618 -0.35 -27.32 -26.31
C ALA A 618 -0.62 -26.91 -27.77
N ASP A 619 0.41 -26.39 -28.43
CA ASP A 619 0.41 -25.99 -29.84
C ASP A 619 -0.52 -24.80 -30.20
N GLU A 620 -1.18 -24.20 -29.21
CA GLU A 620 -2.07 -23.04 -29.37
C GLU A 620 -1.72 -21.87 -28.44
N GLY A 621 -1.45 -22.19 -27.17
CA GLY A 621 -1.04 -21.23 -26.15
C GLY A 621 0.26 -20.54 -26.51
N ARG A 622 0.45 -19.31 -26.02
CA ARG A 622 1.61 -18.48 -26.36
C ARG A 622 2.34 -17.97 -25.13
N TYR A 623 3.66 -17.93 -25.21
CA TYR A 623 4.47 -17.25 -24.21
C TYR A 623 4.20 -15.74 -24.18
N PRO A 624 4.37 -15.09 -23.03
CA PRO A 624 4.28 -13.64 -22.94
C PRO A 624 5.26 -12.94 -23.89
N VAL A 625 4.84 -11.80 -24.44
CA VAL A 625 5.72 -10.95 -25.27
C VAL A 625 6.84 -10.28 -24.46
N VAL A 626 6.63 -10.16 -23.13
CA VAL A 626 7.57 -9.60 -22.15
C VAL A 626 8.49 -10.66 -21.52
N LEU A 627 8.81 -11.74 -22.26
CA LEU A 627 9.75 -12.78 -21.83
C LEU A 627 11.09 -12.18 -21.37
N ASN A 628 11.77 -12.82 -20.42
CA ASN A 628 13.09 -12.36 -19.96
C ASN A 628 14.20 -13.17 -20.61
N ASP A 629 14.73 -12.70 -21.75
CA ASP A 629 15.75 -13.41 -22.54
C ASP A 629 17.08 -13.57 -21.79
N ASP A 630 17.36 -12.69 -20.81
CA ASP A 630 18.62 -12.66 -20.05
C ASP A 630 18.77 -13.82 -19.07
N LEU A 631 17.72 -14.60 -18.84
CA LEU A 631 17.80 -15.74 -17.93
C LEU A 631 18.67 -16.87 -18.47
N GLY A 632 18.81 -17.01 -19.80
CA GLY A 632 19.64 -18.06 -20.41
C GLY A 632 19.20 -19.51 -20.14
N ILE A 633 18.00 -19.71 -19.58
CA ILE A 633 17.46 -21.02 -19.17
C ILE A 633 16.30 -21.50 -20.05
N TRP A 634 15.93 -20.73 -21.09
CA TRP A 634 14.76 -21.06 -21.90
C TRP A 634 15.02 -22.27 -22.81
N PRO A 635 14.04 -23.19 -22.93
CA PRO A 635 14.11 -24.30 -23.86
C PRO A 635 14.35 -23.85 -25.32
N PRO A 636 15.03 -24.66 -26.14
CA PRO A 636 15.16 -24.38 -27.57
C PRO A 636 13.81 -24.12 -28.25
N GLY A 637 13.73 -23.02 -29.01
CA GLY A 637 12.53 -22.64 -29.75
C GLY A 637 11.41 -22.01 -28.90
N VAL A 638 11.71 -21.59 -27.67
CA VAL A 638 10.89 -20.61 -26.93
C VAL A 638 11.22 -19.21 -27.44
N GLU A 639 10.20 -18.44 -27.79
CA GLU A 639 10.31 -17.07 -28.32
C GLU A 639 9.19 -16.20 -27.74
N ARG A 640 9.39 -14.88 -27.73
CA ARG A 640 8.38 -13.90 -27.28
C ARG A 640 7.11 -14.03 -28.12
N GLY A 641 5.96 -14.29 -27.50
CA GLY A 641 4.71 -14.54 -28.22
C GLY A 641 4.67 -15.86 -29.00
N GLY A 642 5.70 -16.71 -28.87
CA GLY A 642 5.83 -17.99 -29.55
C GLY A 642 4.89 -19.04 -28.98
N ILE A 643 4.60 -20.07 -29.78
CA ILE A 643 3.71 -21.18 -29.42
C ILE A 643 4.35 -22.09 -28.35
N MET A 644 3.57 -22.42 -27.33
CA MET A 644 3.93 -23.35 -26.26
C MET A 644 3.81 -24.80 -26.72
N ARG A 645 4.85 -25.60 -26.50
CA ARG A 645 4.89 -27.03 -26.86
C ARG A 645 5.24 -27.86 -25.64
N LYS A 646 4.74 -29.10 -25.59
CA LYS A 646 5.04 -30.04 -24.51
C LYS A 646 6.54 -30.25 -24.29
N ASP A 647 7.31 -30.26 -25.37
CA ASP A 647 8.78 -30.36 -25.33
C ASP A 647 9.44 -29.26 -24.49
N HIS A 648 8.81 -28.10 -24.34
CA HIS A 648 9.31 -27.02 -23.49
C HIS A 648 9.27 -27.41 -22.01
N ASP A 649 8.18 -28.02 -21.55
CA ASP A 649 8.09 -28.54 -20.18
C ASP A 649 9.05 -29.70 -19.97
N LEU A 650 9.21 -30.59 -20.97
CA LEU A 650 10.13 -31.73 -20.88
C LEU A 650 11.58 -31.27 -20.72
N TYR A 651 12.00 -30.24 -21.47
CA TYR A 651 13.31 -29.62 -21.29
C TYR A 651 13.51 -29.08 -19.88
N PHE A 652 12.52 -28.36 -19.35
CA PHE A 652 12.58 -27.86 -17.98
C PHE A 652 12.58 -28.97 -16.93
N LEU A 653 11.83 -30.04 -17.18
CA LEU A 653 11.77 -31.21 -16.30
C LEU A 653 13.14 -31.89 -16.18
N GLU A 654 13.91 -31.98 -17.28
CA GLU A 654 15.31 -32.43 -17.26
C GLU A 654 16.19 -31.53 -16.39
N ARG A 655 16.00 -30.20 -16.46
CA ARG A 655 16.74 -29.25 -15.59
C ARG A 655 16.42 -29.47 -14.11
N ILE A 656 15.16 -29.74 -13.76
CA ILE A 656 14.78 -30.08 -12.37
C ILE A 656 15.40 -31.42 -11.94
N GLN A 657 15.47 -32.40 -12.85
CA GLN A 657 16.13 -33.68 -12.57
C GLN A 657 17.62 -33.50 -12.24
N ASP A 658 18.31 -32.62 -12.98
CA ASP A 658 19.72 -32.32 -12.76
C ASP A 658 19.97 -31.74 -11.35
N LEU A 659 19.03 -30.98 -10.78
CA LEU A 659 19.11 -30.45 -9.41
C LEU A 659 18.98 -31.54 -8.32
N CYS A 660 18.57 -32.76 -8.68
CA CYS A 660 18.46 -33.87 -7.74
C CYS A 660 19.76 -34.69 -7.65
N ARG A 661 20.72 -34.45 -8.54
CA ARG A 661 21.99 -35.19 -8.57
C ARG A 661 23.00 -34.50 -7.65
N VAL A 662 23.70 -35.29 -6.84
CA VAL A 662 24.87 -34.79 -6.10
C VAL A 662 25.96 -34.48 -7.11
N VAL A 663 26.45 -33.25 -7.13
CA VAL A 663 27.63 -32.88 -7.91
C VAL A 663 28.84 -33.42 -7.14
N ASP A 664 29.45 -34.48 -7.66
CA ASP A 664 30.70 -35.07 -7.13
C ASP A 664 31.91 -34.13 -7.29
#